data_AF-A0A327L1S3-F1
#
_entry.id   AF-A0A327L1S3-F1
#
_cell.length_a   1.000
_cell.length_b   1.000
_cell.length_c   1.000
_cell.angle_alpha   90.00
_cell.angle_beta   90.00
_cell.angle_gamma   90.00
#
_symmetry.space_group_name_H-M   'P 1'
#
loop_
_entity.id
_entity.type
_entity.pdbx_description
1 polymer ?
#
loop_
_entity_poly.entity_id
_entity_poly.type
_entity_poly.pdbx_seq_one_letter_code
_entity_poly.pdbx_strand_id
1 'polypeptide(L)'
;MTSRHDRFTVHPRLADAADLLRPGFGAGFRSRFGDDAAHITPRKRWEFLWLAQAFEELYGSRRPKAMLGLGVGQESLMHHFAHLCDEVIATDLYHAGGAWSESRVAIDQVYAASPFDYPRKHLTVRNMDMRTIDYPDQSFDVIWSCSSVEHVSTLAEFVAMFREIHRVLTPGGHALITTEYSLDAPYFLPGVLSLWNECALFGSALRGLELQGHPDLVHNGALPGNRATARRDIHRLNRMTSLRSGPCGVCIHAGYTRLTPVAFVLRKTDAAFDWPEQLGAPAWYGPFSAGVALFADRTRSAAAAEQFAKALALAREPGARLHCHRFLVDARINAGEVAALHTALDGFADEAFDLPADDDALDLISYVAAGQGRLELAQACWERAQNSPSALPASRFRIRVNQLRAVLEADGPGPDSDRLGTLVEAARLEALDFHGADDPGLRHSEAVLSELRTVHGPRPSAPVGSAPPPATPGRAVPPRAPISPRTPDFDLTAPPPRPIAYVGDGIALTKTVYGHKMYVDTKSQVGACYLMDGYWEEWVTRRLKDYVRPGMHAVDVGANMGFFTLMLCDLVGADGHVTAFEPWPPYHELLRRNLELNGFQGRSTLVNKAVSDAAGSTDFFFENAYGTGSLSVGIRDFAAAHGVAFGSAASTVETVTIDDVLTDGARPVDFIKIDVDGAEPLVFKGMRTLLAQRRPLTVFCEFTPLILRSGGLDPAAMLDELRGMGFSTSRITPGGILPIQPLDALAETDWIELLLVRS
;
A
#
# COMPACT_ATOMS: atom_id res chain seq x y z
N MET A 1 -33.92 16.47 -12.97
CA MET A 1 -33.39 16.94 -14.27
C MET A 1 -32.15 17.76 -14.00
N THR A 2 -30.97 17.17 -14.10
CA THR A 2 -29.69 17.92 -14.07
C THR A 2 -29.58 18.79 -15.32
N SER A 3 -29.05 20.00 -15.15
CA SER A 3 -28.97 20.98 -16.22
C SER A 3 -28.09 20.46 -17.37
N ARG A 4 -28.34 20.90 -18.62
CA ARG A 4 -27.50 20.58 -19.79
C ARG A 4 -26.01 20.99 -19.62
N HIS A 5 -25.67 21.78 -18.59
CA HIS A 5 -24.31 22.23 -18.30
C HIS A 5 -23.52 21.29 -17.36
N ASP A 6 -24.14 20.22 -16.84
CA ASP A 6 -23.48 19.23 -15.98
C ASP A 6 -23.16 17.88 -16.68
N ARG A 7 -23.43 17.76 -17.98
CA ARG A 7 -23.15 16.53 -18.74
C ARG A 7 -21.72 16.55 -19.29
N PHE A 8 -20.94 15.51 -18.99
CA PHE A 8 -19.69 15.22 -19.69
C PHE A 8 -19.99 14.87 -21.15
N THR A 9 -19.24 15.36 -22.12
CA THR A 9 -19.42 14.91 -23.51
C THR A 9 -18.97 13.45 -23.62
N VAL A 10 -19.88 12.51 -23.94
CA VAL A 10 -19.55 11.09 -24.13
C VAL A 10 -18.92 10.91 -25.51
N HIS A 11 -17.61 11.09 -25.57
CA HIS A 11 -16.77 10.73 -26.72
C HIS A 11 -15.65 9.79 -26.25
N PRO A 12 -15.05 9.01 -27.16
CA PRO A 12 -14.00 8.08 -26.79
C PRO A 12 -12.80 8.86 -26.24
N ARG A 13 -12.39 8.57 -24.99
CA ARG A 13 -11.38 9.35 -24.28
C ARG A 13 -10.68 8.58 -23.18
N LEU A 14 -9.46 9.02 -22.88
CA LEU A 14 -8.77 8.67 -21.64
C LEU A 14 -9.48 9.29 -20.44
N ALA A 15 -9.43 8.59 -19.32
CA ALA A 15 -9.97 9.09 -18.08
C ALA A 15 -9.15 10.29 -17.57
N ASP A 16 -9.84 11.40 -17.35
CA ASP A 16 -9.23 12.64 -16.91
C ASP A 16 -9.55 12.87 -15.44
N ALA A 17 -8.51 13.13 -14.67
CA ALA A 17 -8.65 13.36 -13.26
C ALA A 17 -9.44 14.66 -12.97
N ALA A 18 -9.44 15.63 -13.88
CA ALA A 18 -10.33 16.79 -13.82
C ALA A 18 -11.83 16.38 -13.87
N ASP A 19 -12.17 15.21 -14.42
CA ASP A 19 -13.54 14.72 -14.40
C ASP A 19 -14.02 14.41 -12.98
N LEU A 20 -13.16 13.82 -12.14
CA LEU A 20 -13.47 13.48 -10.75
C LEU A 20 -13.76 14.71 -9.88
N LEU A 21 -13.18 15.87 -10.21
CA LEU A 21 -13.35 17.12 -9.46
C LEU A 21 -14.53 17.95 -9.93
N ARG A 22 -15.21 17.57 -11.02
CA ARG A 22 -16.38 18.33 -11.45
C ARG A 22 -17.49 18.18 -10.40
N PRO A 23 -18.15 19.27 -9.98
CA PRO A 23 -19.25 19.19 -9.01
C PRO A 23 -20.34 18.19 -9.40
N GLY A 24 -20.63 18.07 -10.70
CA GLY A 24 -21.58 17.12 -11.25
C GLY A 24 -21.16 15.65 -11.17
N PHE A 25 -19.86 15.34 -11.05
CA PHE A 25 -19.36 13.96 -11.00
C PHE A 25 -19.76 13.26 -9.71
N GLY A 26 -19.42 13.84 -8.56
CA GLY A 26 -19.74 13.27 -7.25
C GLY A 26 -21.25 13.18 -7.01
N ALA A 27 -22.00 14.20 -7.44
CA ALA A 27 -23.46 14.18 -7.38
C ALA A 27 -24.08 13.14 -8.32
N GLY A 28 -23.56 13.04 -9.56
CA GLY A 28 -24.00 12.07 -10.56
C GLY A 28 -23.72 10.62 -10.15
N PHE A 29 -22.56 10.35 -9.55
CA PHE A 29 -22.23 9.04 -9.01
C PHE A 29 -23.15 8.68 -7.84
N ARG A 30 -23.26 9.54 -6.82
CA ARG A 30 -24.16 9.30 -5.67
C ARG A 30 -25.62 9.10 -6.08
N SER A 31 -26.09 9.84 -7.08
CA SER A 31 -27.46 9.71 -7.56
C SER A 31 -27.77 8.35 -8.21
N ARG A 32 -26.77 7.66 -8.76
CA ARG A 32 -26.92 6.40 -9.50
C ARG A 32 -26.52 5.18 -8.68
N PHE A 33 -25.56 5.34 -7.78
CA PHE A 33 -24.89 4.25 -7.06
C PHE A 33 -24.92 4.43 -5.53
N GLY A 34 -25.55 5.49 -5.00
CA GLY A 34 -25.64 5.74 -3.56
C GLY A 34 -24.28 6.03 -2.90
N ASP A 35 -24.10 5.52 -1.68
CA ASP A 35 -22.87 5.67 -0.89
C ASP A 35 -21.79 4.61 -1.19
N ASP A 36 -22.00 3.80 -2.23
CA ASP A 36 -21.05 2.79 -2.74
C ASP A 36 -19.67 3.38 -3.09
N ALA A 37 -19.58 4.72 -3.17
CA ALA A 37 -18.34 5.46 -3.26
C ALA A 37 -17.33 5.03 -2.17
N ALA A 38 -17.74 4.77 -0.92
CA ALA A 38 -16.81 4.44 0.16
C ALA A 38 -15.95 3.18 -0.10
N HIS A 39 -16.45 2.25 -0.94
CA HIS A 39 -15.83 0.95 -1.18
C HIS A 39 -15.20 0.81 -2.58
N ILE A 40 -15.35 1.81 -3.45
CA ILE A 40 -14.91 1.78 -4.85
C ILE A 40 -13.83 2.83 -5.11
N THR A 41 -12.75 2.43 -5.80
CA THR A 41 -11.63 3.30 -6.15
C THR A 41 -12.05 4.46 -7.08
N PRO A 42 -11.37 5.63 -7.05
CA PRO A 42 -11.72 6.76 -7.91
C PRO A 42 -11.74 6.43 -9.42
N ARG A 43 -10.82 5.55 -9.87
CA ARG A 43 -10.85 4.95 -11.21
C ARG A 43 -12.20 4.30 -11.52
N LYS A 44 -12.60 3.33 -10.69
CA LYS A 44 -13.77 2.49 -10.97
C LYS A 44 -15.06 3.31 -10.88
N ARG A 45 -15.07 4.36 -10.05
CA ARG A 45 -16.14 5.38 -10.05
C ARG A 45 -16.24 6.12 -11.39
N TRP A 46 -15.11 6.45 -12.02
CA TRP A 46 -15.11 7.09 -13.34
C TRP A 46 -15.66 6.15 -14.42
N GLU A 47 -15.22 4.90 -14.44
CA GLU A 47 -15.67 3.90 -15.40
C GLU A 47 -17.19 3.65 -15.31
N PHE A 48 -17.72 3.48 -14.09
CA PHE A 48 -19.15 3.29 -13.84
C PHE A 48 -19.97 4.49 -14.27
N LEU A 49 -19.54 5.69 -13.89
CA LEU A 49 -20.28 6.90 -14.24
C LEU A 49 -20.25 7.14 -15.74
N TRP A 50 -19.11 6.90 -16.39
CA TRP A 50 -18.98 7.06 -17.83
C TRP A 50 -19.89 6.08 -18.57
N LEU A 51 -19.89 4.79 -18.19
CA LEU A 51 -20.75 3.76 -18.82
C LEU A 51 -22.24 4.09 -18.64
N ALA A 52 -22.66 4.48 -17.44
CA ALA A 52 -24.04 4.86 -17.17
C ALA A 52 -24.46 6.11 -17.95
N GLN A 53 -23.58 7.11 -18.05
CA GLN A 53 -23.86 8.32 -18.81
C GLN A 53 -23.88 8.06 -20.33
N ALA A 54 -22.96 7.25 -20.84
CA ALA A 54 -22.94 6.87 -22.25
C ALA A 54 -24.24 6.17 -22.66
N PHE A 55 -24.74 5.29 -21.81
CA PHE A 55 -26.06 4.69 -21.98
C PHE A 55 -27.17 5.74 -22.04
N GLU A 56 -27.23 6.65 -21.06
CA GLU A 56 -28.24 7.72 -21.02
C GLU A 56 -28.19 8.66 -22.23
N GLU A 57 -27.01 8.94 -22.79
CA GLU A 57 -26.88 9.81 -23.97
C GLU A 57 -27.34 9.13 -25.26
N LEU A 58 -27.05 7.84 -25.41
CA LEU A 58 -27.44 7.06 -26.59
C LEU A 58 -28.93 6.70 -26.58
N TYR A 59 -29.46 6.33 -25.42
CA TYR A 59 -30.81 5.79 -25.30
C TYR A 59 -31.80 6.79 -24.69
N GLY A 60 -31.36 7.78 -23.91
CA GLY A 60 -32.24 8.78 -23.30
C GLY A 60 -33.30 8.12 -22.42
N SER A 61 -34.58 8.35 -22.74
CA SER A 61 -35.72 7.68 -22.09
C SER A 61 -36.11 6.34 -22.73
N ARG A 62 -35.43 5.94 -23.80
CA ARG A 62 -35.71 4.72 -24.55
C ARG A 62 -35.16 3.54 -23.75
N ARG A 63 -36.00 2.55 -23.48
CA ARG A 63 -35.57 1.32 -22.81
C ARG A 63 -35.08 0.32 -23.87
N PRO A 64 -33.83 -0.18 -23.79
CA PRO A 64 -33.41 -1.33 -24.59
C PRO A 64 -34.26 -2.54 -24.20
N LYS A 65 -34.36 -3.51 -25.10
CA LYS A 65 -35.06 -4.77 -24.84
C LYS A 65 -34.21 -5.68 -23.95
N ALA A 66 -32.92 -5.79 -24.23
CA ALA A 66 -32.00 -6.61 -23.47
C ALA A 66 -30.59 -6.02 -23.43
N MET A 67 -29.91 -6.21 -22.30
CA MET A 67 -28.52 -5.81 -22.09
C MET A 67 -27.65 -6.99 -21.65
N LEU A 68 -26.40 -7.05 -22.10
CA LEU A 68 -25.43 -8.07 -21.70
C LEU A 68 -24.15 -7.44 -21.12
N GLY A 69 -23.76 -7.87 -19.94
CA GLY A 69 -22.52 -7.50 -19.26
C GLY A 69 -21.47 -8.58 -19.39
N LEU A 70 -20.26 -8.21 -19.79
CA LEU A 70 -19.11 -9.11 -19.96
C LEU A 70 -18.07 -8.90 -18.86
N GLY A 71 -17.77 -9.95 -18.10
CA GLY A 71 -16.79 -9.92 -17.01
C GLY A 71 -17.22 -8.99 -15.87
N VAL A 72 -18.46 -9.15 -15.40
CA VAL A 72 -19.13 -8.19 -14.50
C VAL A 72 -18.68 -8.30 -13.03
N GLY A 73 -18.18 -9.45 -12.59
CA GLY A 73 -17.83 -9.69 -11.18
C GLY A 73 -18.99 -9.40 -10.21
N GLN A 74 -18.73 -8.62 -9.16
CA GLN A 74 -19.72 -8.24 -8.13
C GLN A 74 -20.15 -6.76 -8.22
N GLU A 75 -19.99 -6.15 -9.39
CA GLU A 75 -20.08 -4.69 -9.55
C GLU A 75 -21.50 -4.12 -9.40
N SER A 76 -21.63 -2.91 -8.82
CA SER A 76 -22.95 -2.25 -8.66
C SER A 76 -23.57 -1.76 -9.97
N LEU A 77 -22.79 -1.67 -11.06
CA LEU A 77 -23.24 -1.21 -12.37
C LEU A 77 -24.38 -2.08 -12.96
N MET A 78 -24.34 -3.41 -12.79
CA MET A 78 -25.42 -4.28 -13.28
C MET A 78 -26.75 -4.02 -12.57
N HIS A 79 -26.70 -3.68 -11.27
CA HIS A 79 -27.87 -3.35 -10.47
C HIS A 79 -28.46 -2.01 -10.89
N HIS A 80 -27.60 -1.04 -11.26
CA HIS A 80 -28.04 0.20 -11.86
C HIS A 80 -28.76 -0.05 -13.20
N PHE A 81 -28.18 -0.85 -14.10
CA PHE A 81 -28.82 -1.18 -15.38
C PHE A 81 -30.13 -1.96 -15.27
N ALA A 82 -30.32 -2.76 -14.21
CA ALA A 82 -31.59 -3.43 -13.95
C ALA A 82 -32.79 -2.45 -13.76
N HIS A 83 -32.54 -1.19 -13.41
CA HIS A 83 -33.57 -0.16 -13.37
C HIS A 83 -33.94 0.39 -14.76
N LEU A 84 -33.01 0.30 -15.70
CA LEU A 84 -33.07 0.92 -17.03
C LEU A 84 -33.50 -0.05 -18.13
N CYS A 85 -33.32 -1.35 -17.90
CA CYS A 85 -33.72 -2.44 -18.80
C CYS A 85 -34.44 -3.54 -18.01
N ASP A 86 -35.46 -4.14 -18.62
CA ASP A 86 -36.25 -5.22 -17.99
C ASP A 86 -35.57 -6.59 -18.13
N GLU A 87 -34.56 -6.70 -19.00
CA GLU A 87 -33.74 -7.90 -19.21
C GLU A 87 -32.25 -7.54 -19.23
N VAL A 88 -31.56 -7.82 -18.13
CA VAL A 88 -30.13 -7.57 -17.94
C VAL A 88 -29.45 -8.89 -17.62
N ILE A 89 -28.52 -9.30 -18.48
CA ILE A 89 -27.72 -10.51 -18.31
C ILE A 89 -26.31 -10.10 -17.87
N ALA A 90 -25.89 -10.51 -16.68
CA ALA A 90 -24.52 -10.28 -16.19
C ALA A 90 -23.73 -11.58 -16.26
N THR A 91 -22.58 -11.56 -16.93
CA THR A 91 -21.75 -12.76 -17.14
C THR A 91 -20.34 -12.60 -16.61
N ASP A 92 -19.80 -13.70 -16.05
CA ASP A 92 -18.41 -13.85 -15.63
C ASP A 92 -18.06 -15.35 -15.51
N LEU A 93 -16.81 -15.68 -15.20
CA LEU A 93 -16.34 -17.04 -14.89
C LEU A 93 -16.47 -17.34 -13.38
N TYR A 94 -17.70 -17.48 -12.88
CA TYR A 94 -18.05 -17.76 -11.47
C TYR A 94 -17.75 -19.20 -10.99
N HIS A 95 -16.63 -19.82 -11.37
CA HIS A 95 -16.26 -21.18 -10.97
C HIS A 95 -15.16 -21.25 -9.89
N ALA A 96 -15.29 -22.20 -8.96
CA ALA A 96 -14.20 -22.58 -8.05
C ALA A 96 -13.17 -23.45 -8.80
N GLY A 97 -11.92 -22.98 -8.88
CA GLY A 97 -10.78 -23.76 -9.41
C GLY A 97 -10.17 -23.27 -10.73
N GLY A 98 -10.60 -22.14 -11.29
CA GLY A 98 -9.91 -21.47 -12.39
C GLY A 98 -8.59 -20.82 -11.96
N ALA A 99 -7.73 -20.52 -12.94
CA ALA A 99 -6.43 -19.85 -12.75
C ALA A 99 -6.54 -18.44 -12.14
N TRP A 100 -7.73 -17.83 -12.18
CA TRP A 100 -8.00 -16.48 -11.70
C TRP A 100 -8.67 -16.52 -10.33
N SER A 101 -8.05 -15.86 -9.34
CA SER A 101 -8.43 -15.95 -7.91
C SER A 101 -9.56 -15.00 -7.50
N GLU A 102 -9.85 -13.97 -8.28
CA GLU A 102 -10.73 -12.85 -7.89
C GLU A 102 -12.23 -13.10 -8.14
N SER A 103 -12.60 -14.04 -9.02
CA SER A 103 -14.00 -14.34 -9.38
C SER A 103 -14.57 -15.60 -8.72
N ARG A 104 -14.06 -16.01 -7.54
CA ARG A 104 -14.47 -17.24 -6.83
C ARG A 104 -15.72 -17.06 -5.97
N VAL A 105 -16.69 -16.31 -6.48
CA VAL A 105 -17.88 -15.88 -5.76
C VAL A 105 -19.08 -16.70 -6.24
N ALA A 106 -19.90 -17.18 -5.31
CA ALA A 106 -21.14 -17.86 -5.65
C ALA A 106 -22.14 -16.86 -6.27
N ILE A 107 -22.91 -17.29 -7.27
CA ILE A 107 -23.91 -16.44 -7.96
C ILE A 107 -24.85 -15.72 -6.96
N ASP A 108 -25.24 -16.37 -5.86
CA ASP A 108 -26.09 -15.75 -4.83
C ASP A 108 -25.43 -14.55 -4.14
N GLN A 109 -24.11 -14.59 -3.96
CA GLN A 109 -23.35 -13.46 -3.41
C GLN A 109 -23.27 -12.30 -4.41
N VAL A 110 -23.31 -12.57 -5.71
CA VAL A 110 -23.36 -11.52 -6.75
C VAL A 110 -24.67 -10.75 -6.64
N TYR A 111 -25.80 -11.44 -6.47
CA TYR A 111 -27.09 -10.79 -6.27
C TYR A 111 -27.19 -10.01 -4.95
N ALA A 112 -26.51 -10.49 -3.90
CA ALA A 112 -26.52 -9.87 -2.57
C ALA A 112 -25.53 -8.69 -2.44
N ALA A 113 -24.61 -8.51 -3.39
CA ALA A 113 -23.57 -7.48 -3.32
C ALA A 113 -24.08 -6.05 -3.57
N SER A 114 -25.36 -5.86 -3.94
CA SER A 114 -25.88 -4.54 -4.27
C SER A 114 -25.98 -3.64 -3.03
N PRO A 115 -25.45 -2.41 -3.08
CA PRO A 115 -25.55 -1.43 -2.00
C PRO A 115 -26.89 -0.65 -2.01
N PHE A 116 -27.78 -0.95 -2.95
CA PHE A 116 -29.09 -0.29 -3.10
C PHE A 116 -30.15 -1.25 -3.64
N ASP A 117 -31.43 -0.93 -3.41
CA ASP A 117 -32.54 -1.71 -3.94
C ASP A 117 -32.55 -1.72 -5.47
N TYR A 118 -32.85 -2.88 -6.06
CA TYR A 118 -32.97 -3.03 -7.51
C TYR A 118 -34.04 -4.08 -7.89
N PRO A 119 -34.64 -4.00 -9.09
CA PRO A 119 -35.62 -4.99 -9.53
C PRO A 119 -34.93 -6.32 -9.88
N ARG A 120 -34.74 -7.17 -8.87
CA ARG A 120 -34.06 -8.48 -8.98
C ARG A 120 -34.51 -9.36 -10.15
N LYS A 121 -35.80 -9.30 -10.51
CA LYS A 121 -36.39 -10.05 -11.62
C LYS A 121 -35.87 -9.62 -13.01
N HIS A 122 -35.28 -8.43 -13.13
CA HIS A 122 -34.69 -7.93 -14.37
C HIS A 122 -33.23 -8.37 -14.55
N LEU A 123 -32.58 -8.89 -13.50
CA LEU A 123 -31.16 -9.28 -13.54
C LEU A 123 -31.01 -10.80 -13.52
N THR A 124 -30.30 -11.33 -14.50
CA THR A 124 -29.88 -12.73 -14.57
C THR A 124 -28.35 -12.80 -14.61
N VAL A 125 -27.76 -13.40 -13.58
CA VAL A 125 -26.32 -13.68 -13.50
C VAL A 125 -26.07 -15.09 -14.04
N ARG A 126 -25.13 -15.23 -14.98
CA ARG A 126 -24.72 -16.52 -15.56
C ARG A 126 -23.20 -16.67 -15.52
N ASN A 127 -22.76 -17.90 -15.27
CA ASN A 127 -21.39 -18.27 -15.55
C ASN A 127 -21.22 -18.46 -17.06
N MET A 128 -20.43 -17.60 -17.71
CA MET A 128 -20.25 -17.61 -19.16
C MET A 128 -18.95 -16.92 -19.57
N ASP A 129 -18.31 -17.49 -20.59
CA ASP A 129 -17.08 -16.96 -21.16
C ASP A 129 -17.39 -15.91 -22.24
N MET A 130 -16.84 -14.70 -22.12
CA MET A 130 -17.07 -13.62 -23.09
C MET A 130 -16.53 -13.93 -24.50
N ARG A 131 -15.66 -14.94 -24.64
CA ARG A 131 -15.15 -15.44 -25.92
C ARG A 131 -16.13 -16.40 -26.60
N THR A 132 -17.16 -16.87 -25.90
CA THR A 132 -18.15 -17.83 -26.41
C THR A 132 -19.49 -17.58 -25.71
N ILE A 133 -20.31 -16.72 -26.30
CA ILE A 133 -21.55 -16.23 -25.70
C ILE A 133 -22.71 -17.16 -26.09
N ASP A 134 -23.24 -17.89 -25.10
CA ASP A 134 -24.37 -18.82 -25.27
C ASP A 134 -25.73 -18.09 -25.37
N TYR A 135 -25.88 -17.34 -26.47
CA TYR A 135 -27.11 -16.67 -26.88
C TYR A 135 -27.24 -16.66 -28.42
N PRO A 136 -28.47 -16.62 -28.96
CA PRO A 136 -28.70 -16.43 -30.39
C PRO A 136 -28.11 -15.12 -30.93
N ASP A 137 -27.94 -15.04 -32.24
CA ASP A 137 -27.55 -13.81 -32.92
C ASP A 137 -28.57 -12.70 -32.64
N GLN A 138 -28.09 -11.46 -32.52
CA GLN A 138 -28.93 -10.27 -32.35
C GLN A 138 -29.86 -10.32 -31.12
N SER A 139 -29.38 -10.89 -30.02
CA SER A 139 -30.13 -10.99 -28.76
C SER A 139 -30.11 -9.71 -27.92
N PHE A 140 -29.12 -8.83 -28.08
CA PHE A 140 -28.91 -7.70 -27.16
C PHE A 140 -28.84 -6.35 -27.89
N ASP A 141 -29.49 -5.33 -27.35
CA ASP A 141 -29.38 -3.96 -27.85
C ASP A 141 -28.14 -3.25 -27.30
N VAL A 142 -27.73 -3.63 -26.09
CA VAL A 142 -26.59 -3.04 -25.39
C VAL A 142 -25.69 -4.13 -24.83
N ILE A 143 -24.39 -3.98 -25.06
CA ILE A 143 -23.36 -4.73 -24.34
C ILE A 143 -22.54 -3.75 -23.51
N TRP A 144 -22.19 -4.12 -22.28
CA TRP A 144 -21.19 -3.37 -21.52
C TRP A 144 -20.07 -4.27 -21.01
N SER A 145 -18.88 -3.69 -20.87
CA SER A 145 -17.78 -4.30 -20.12
C SER A 145 -17.04 -3.20 -19.39
N CYS A 146 -16.65 -3.49 -18.14
CA CYS A 146 -16.01 -2.51 -17.28
C CYS A 146 -14.64 -3.01 -16.82
N SER A 147 -13.62 -2.77 -17.64
CA SER A 147 -12.25 -3.18 -17.37
C SER A 147 -12.06 -4.68 -17.18
N SER A 148 -12.67 -5.43 -18.10
CA SER A 148 -12.61 -6.89 -18.09
C SER A 148 -12.08 -7.47 -19.41
N VAL A 149 -12.22 -6.73 -20.52
CA VAL A 149 -11.79 -7.17 -21.86
C VAL A 149 -10.27 -7.24 -22.01
N GLU A 150 -9.54 -6.51 -21.16
CA GLU A 150 -8.07 -6.50 -21.12
C GLU A 150 -7.46 -7.80 -20.62
N HIS A 151 -8.24 -8.68 -20.01
CA HIS A 151 -7.77 -9.98 -19.52
C HIS A 151 -7.78 -11.07 -20.60
N VAL A 152 -8.13 -10.73 -21.84
CA VAL A 152 -8.10 -11.67 -22.97
C VAL A 152 -6.69 -11.76 -23.55
N SER A 153 -6.05 -12.91 -23.32
CA SER A 153 -4.60 -13.11 -23.42
C SER A 153 -4.01 -13.23 -24.83
N THR A 154 -4.82 -13.29 -25.89
CA THR A 154 -4.32 -13.46 -27.25
C THR A 154 -5.13 -12.69 -28.27
N LEU A 155 -4.53 -12.37 -29.42
CA LEU A 155 -5.26 -11.73 -30.52
C LEU A 155 -6.45 -12.56 -30.99
N ALA A 156 -6.27 -13.88 -31.11
CA ALA A 156 -7.32 -14.76 -31.58
C ALA A 156 -8.52 -14.76 -30.64
N GLU A 157 -8.28 -14.78 -29.33
CA GLU A 157 -9.34 -14.71 -28.32
C GLU A 157 -9.98 -13.31 -28.28
N PHE A 158 -9.19 -12.25 -28.45
CA PHE A 158 -9.70 -10.87 -28.53
C PHE A 158 -10.63 -10.71 -29.75
N VAL A 159 -10.23 -11.24 -30.90
CA VAL A 159 -11.06 -11.30 -32.11
C VAL A 159 -12.31 -12.14 -31.89
N ALA A 160 -12.19 -13.29 -31.21
CA ALA A 160 -13.35 -14.13 -30.89
C ALA A 160 -14.36 -13.37 -30.03
N MET A 161 -13.89 -12.66 -29.00
CA MET A 161 -14.73 -11.81 -28.15
C MET A 161 -15.44 -10.71 -28.97
N PHE A 162 -14.72 -9.94 -29.80
CA PHE A 162 -15.36 -8.89 -30.62
C PHE A 162 -16.29 -9.45 -31.70
N ARG A 163 -16.00 -10.64 -32.23
CA ARG A 163 -16.91 -11.36 -33.12
C ARG A 163 -18.19 -11.75 -32.40
N GLU A 164 -18.10 -12.23 -31.16
CA GLU A 164 -19.27 -12.55 -30.34
C GLU A 164 -20.08 -11.29 -29.99
N ILE A 165 -19.41 -10.18 -29.61
CA ILE A 165 -20.03 -8.86 -29.42
C ILE A 165 -20.80 -8.45 -30.67
N HIS A 166 -20.18 -8.52 -31.86
CA HIS A 166 -20.87 -8.22 -33.11
C HIS A 166 -22.05 -9.16 -33.34
N ARG A 167 -21.86 -10.47 -33.19
CA ARG A 167 -22.88 -11.49 -33.47
C ARG A 167 -24.14 -11.27 -32.64
N VAL A 168 -24.00 -11.10 -31.33
CA VAL A 168 -25.14 -11.02 -30.40
C VAL A 168 -25.75 -9.63 -30.29
N LEU A 169 -25.08 -8.57 -30.76
CA LEU A 169 -25.69 -7.24 -30.86
C LEU A 169 -26.78 -7.18 -31.94
N THR A 170 -27.88 -6.48 -31.68
CA THR A 170 -28.87 -6.12 -32.71
C THR A 170 -28.29 -5.09 -33.70
N PRO A 171 -28.76 -5.04 -34.95
CA PRO A 171 -28.35 -3.99 -35.90
C PRO A 171 -28.59 -2.60 -35.31
N GLY A 172 -27.55 -1.76 -35.27
CA GLY A 172 -27.60 -0.44 -34.62
C GLY A 172 -27.46 -0.47 -33.08
N GLY A 173 -27.33 -1.65 -32.47
CA GLY A 173 -27.01 -1.81 -31.05
C GLY A 173 -25.60 -1.33 -30.71
N HIS A 174 -25.33 -1.14 -29.41
CA HIS A 174 -24.11 -0.49 -28.92
C HIS A 174 -23.34 -1.35 -27.91
N ALA A 175 -22.01 -1.42 -28.05
CA ALA A 175 -21.11 -1.91 -27.01
C ALA A 175 -20.44 -0.72 -26.32
N LEU A 176 -20.59 -0.62 -25.00
CA LEU A 176 -20.00 0.41 -24.14
C LEU A 176 -18.86 -0.24 -23.38
N ILE A 177 -17.62 0.18 -23.63
CA ILE A 177 -16.45 -0.52 -23.12
C ILE A 177 -15.55 0.47 -22.39
N THR A 178 -15.21 0.16 -21.15
CA THR A 178 -14.03 0.72 -20.47
C THR A 178 -12.97 -0.36 -20.37
N THR A 179 -11.71 0.03 -20.53
CA THR A 179 -10.55 -0.87 -20.43
C THR A 179 -9.28 -0.04 -20.23
N GLU A 180 -8.11 -0.65 -20.28
CA GLU A 180 -6.83 -0.03 -19.93
C GLU A 180 -6.03 0.40 -21.16
N TYR A 181 -5.59 1.66 -21.17
CA TYR A 181 -4.69 2.23 -22.16
C TYR A 181 -3.30 2.42 -21.58
N SER A 182 -2.28 1.91 -22.27
CA SER A 182 -0.88 2.09 -21.88
C SER A 182 -0.36 3.46 -22.29
N LEU A 183 0.10 4.24 -21.32
CA LEU A 183 0.81 5.51 -21.52
C LEU A 183 2.31 5.31 -21.83
N ASP A 184 2.82 4.08 -21.71
CA ASP A 184 4.22 3.75 -21.93
C ASP A 184 4.40 2.99 -23.26
N ALA A 185 5.30 3.50 -24.09
CA ALA A 185 5.67 2.89 -25.37
C ALA A 185 6.92 1.99 -25.21
N PRO A 186 6.93 0.78 -25.79
CA PRO A 186 5.81 -0.04 -26.25
C PRO A 186 5.61 -1.21 -25.28
N TYR A 187 4.84 -0.99 -24.21
CA TYR A 187 4.51 -2.08 -23.30
C TYR A 187 3.34 -2.90 -23.83
N PHE A 188 3.56 -4.17 -24.17
CA PHE A 188 2.51 -5.05 -24.69
C PHE A 188 1.98 -5.98 -23.59
N LEU A 189 0.76 -5.73 -23.14
CA LEU A 189 -0.05 -6.73 -22.44
C LEU A 189 -1.13 -7.18 -23.42
N PRO A 190 -1.26 -8.49 -23.72
CA PRO A 190 -2.39 -8.96 -24.50
C PRO A 190 -3.70 -8.53 -23.83
N GLY A 191 -4.57 -7.85 -24.56
CA GLY A 191 -5.83 -7.28 -24.06
C GLY A 191 -5.74 -5.83 -23.57
N VAL A 192 -4.57 -5.35 -23.12
CA VAL A 192 -4.36 -3.93 -22.84
C VAL A 192 -4.08 -3.21 -24.15
N LEU A 193 -4.64 -2.01 -24.29
CA LEU A 193 -4.76 -1.30 -25.56
C LEU A 193 -3.46 -0.65 -26.06
N SER A 194 -2.29 -1.21 -25.73
CA SER A 194 -1.01 -0.70 -26.23
C SER A 194 -0.80 -0.94 -27.72
N LEU A 195 -1.56 -1.87 -28.33
CA LEU A 195 -1.73 -1.94 -29.79
C LEU A 195 -2.33 -0.64 -30.38
N TRP A 196 -2.89 0.25 -29.54
CA TRP A 196 -3.72 1.38 -29.99
C TRP A 196 -3.00 2.69 -30.16
N ASN A 197 -1.73 2.76 -29.77
CA ASN A 197 -0.92 3.95 -29.96
C ASN A 197 -0.62 4.24 -31.45
N GLU A 198 -0.78 3.25 -32.33
CA GLU A 198 -0.63 3.39 -33.79
C GLU A 198 -1.96 3.16 -34.57
N CYS A 199 -3.12 3.13 -33.88
CA CYS A 199 -4.37 2.62 -34.46
C CYS A 199 -5.06 3.56 -35.47
N ALA A 200 -4.57 3.56 -36.72
CA ALA A 200 -5.42 3.60 -37.91
C ALA A 200 -6.41 2.39 -37.98
N LEU A 201 -6.18 1.39 -37.12
CA LEU A 201 -6.92 0.16 -36.88
C LEU A 201 -8.35 0.37 -36.32
N PHE A 202 -8.63 1.35 -35.45
CA PHE A 202 -10.01 1.46 -34.90
C PHE A 202 -11.08 1.78 -35.94
N GLY A 203 -10.71 2.56 -36.97
CA GLY A 203 -11.60 2.90 -38.07
C GLY A 203 -11.69 1.82 -39.16
N SER A 204 -10.74 0.89 -39.25
CA SER A 204 -10.59 -0.04 -40.38
C SER A 204 -10.67 -1.53 -40.00
N ALA A 205 -10.33 -1.91 -38.76
CA ALA A 205 -10.18 -3.29 -38.28
C ALA A 205 -11.47 -3.97 -37.82
N LEU A 206 -12.45 -3.16 -37.43
CA LEU A 206 -13.71 -3.60 -36.87
C LEU A 206 -14.83 -3.39 -37.89
N ARG A 207 -14.68 -3.90 -39.11
CA ARG A 207 -15.78 -3.78 -40.08
C ARG A 207 -16.99 -4.52 -39.51
N GLY A 208 -18.11 -3.83 -39.36
CA GLY A 208 -19.27 -4.32 -38.62
C GLY A 208 -19.48 -3.63 -37.27
N LEU A 209 -18.45 -3.07 -36.64
CA LEU A 209 -18.51 -2.32 -35.38
C LEU A 209 -17.83 -0.94 -35.52
N GLU A 210 -18.64 0.11 -35.62
CA GLU A 210 -18.19 1.48 -35.84
C GLU A 210 -17.94 2.22 -34.52
N LEU A 211 -16.73 2.75 -34.33
CA LEU A 211 -16.40 3.65 -33.21
C LEU A 211 -17.22 4.93 -33.29
N GLN A 212 -17.96 5.24 -32.22
CA GLN A 212 -18.78 6.45 -32.15
C GLN A 212 -17.94 7.63 -31.65
N GLY A 213 -17.61 8.56 -32.55
CA GLY A 213 -16.82 9.75 -32.27
C GLY A 213 -15.33 9.58 -32.59
N HIS A 214 -14.58 10.69 -32.54
CA HIS A 214 -13.13 10.65 -32.71
C HIS A 214 -12.45 10.34 -31.38
N PRO A 215 -11.51 9.39 -31.34
CA PRO A 215 -10.84 9.05 -30.11
C PRO A 215 -9.84 10.15 -29.74
N ASP A 216 -10.08 10.81 -28.60
CA ASP A 216 -9.12 11.74 -28.00
C ASP A 216 -8.14 10.95 -27.13
N LEU A 217 -7.14 10.40 -27.80
CA LEU A 217 -6.02 9.65 -27.20
C LEU A 217 -4.77 10.51 -27.08
N VAL A 218 -4.87 11.81 -27.36
CA VAL A 218 -3.72 12.72 -27.32
C VAL A 218 -3.34 12.96 -25.86
N HIS A 219 -2.35 12.21 -25.39
CA HIS A 219 -1.68 12.46 -24.11
C HIS A 219 -0.73 13.67 -24.24
N ASN A 220 -1.28 14.86 -24.48
CA ASN A 220 -0.49 16.09 -24.41
C ASN A 220 -0.27 16.40 -22.92
N GLY A 221 0.98 16.30 -22.44
CA GLY A 221 1.43 16.60 -21.08
C GLY A 221 1.25 18.06 -20.61
N ALA A 222 0.13 18.69 -20.96
CA ALA A 222 -0.20 20.10 -20.78
C ALA A 222 -1.53 20.32 -20.02
N LEU A 223 -2.10 19.31 -19.37
CA LEU A 223 -3.08 19.55 -18.29
C LEU A 223 -2.32 19.95 -17.02
N PRO A 224 -2.52 21.16 -16.45
CA PRO A 224 -2.03 21.47 -15.12
C PRO A 224 -2.73 20.53 -14.12
N GLY A 225 -2.00 19.53 -13.63
CA GLY A 225 -2.55 18.47 -12.79
C GLY A 225 -2.42 17.05 -13.36
N ASN A 226 -1.95 16.90 -14.61
CA ASN A 226 -1.68 15.59 -15.20
C ASN A 226 -0.24 15.50 -15.75
N ARG A 227 0.74 15.79 -14.88
CA ARG A 227 2.08 15.23 -15.07
C ARG A 227 1.98 13.79 -14.59
N ALA A 228 1.89 12.86 -15.53
CA ALA A 228 2.14 11.45 -15.24
C ALA A 228 3.59 11.34 -14.77
N THR A 229 3.79 11.50 -13.47
CA THR A 229 5.08 11.42 -12.83
C THR A 229 5.66 10.04 -13.09
N ALA A 230 6.90 9.98 -13.56
CA ALA A 230 7.68 8.75 -13.52
C ALA A 230 7.57 8.17 -12.09
N ARG A 231 7.65 6.85 -11.89
CA ARG A 231 7.55 6.25 -10.54
C ARG A 231 8.51 6.93 -9.52
N ARG A 232 9.65 7.47 -10.00
CA ARG A 232 10.63 8.28 -9.24
C ARG A 232 10.14 9.69 -8.89
N ASP A 233 9.26 10.26 -9.69
CA ASP A 233 8.73 11.61 -9.53
C ASP A 233 7.42 11.65 -8.75
N ILE A 234 6.65 10.57 -8.61
CA ILE A 234 5.56 10.53 -7.59
C ILE A 234 6.18 10.71 -6.19
N HIS A 235 7.42 10.24 -6.01
CA HIS A 235 8.20 10.41 -4.79
C HIS A 235 9.06 11.70 -4.73
N ARG A 236 9.34 12.36 -5.86
CA ARG A 236 10.12 13.63 -5.89
C ARG A 236 9.29 14.91 -6.12
N LEU A 237 8.13 14.87 -6.77
CA LEU A 237 7.23 16.04 -6.91
C LEU A 237 6.51 16.39 -5.61
N ASN A 238 6.54 15.49 -4.62
CA ASN A 238 6.26 15.84 -3.22
C ASN A 238 7.39 16.65 -2.54
N ARG A 239 8.45 17.05 -3.27
CA ARG A 239 9.57 17.81 -2.72
C ARG A 239 9.83 19.19 -3.33
N MET A 240 9.16 19.63 -4.39
CA MET A 240 9.48 20.95 -4.99
C MET A 240 8.25 21.77 -5.45
N THR A 241 7.95 22.80 -4.65
CA THR A 241 7.35 24.11 -5.01
C THR A 241 6.11 24.18 -5.93
N SER A 242 5.00 24.62 -5.32
CA SER A 242 3.95 25.47 -5.91
C SER A 242 3.10 24.97 -7.09
N LEU A 243 2.93 23.67 -7.30
CA LEU A 243 1.87 23.16 -8.18
C LEU A 243 0.60 22.87 -7.37
N ARG A 244 -0.42 23.70 -7.62
CA ARG A 244 -1.82 23.47 -7.25
C ARG A 244 -2.21 22.04 -7.67
N SER A 245 -2.62 21.23 -6.70
CA SER A 245 -3.14 19.89 -6.88
C SER A 245 -4.40 19.90 -7.77
N GLY A 246 -4.28 19.36 -8.98
CA GLY A 246 -5.32 18.55 -9.63
C GLY A 246 -5.01 17.07 -9.37
N PRO A 247 -5.97 16.14 -9.50
CA PRO A 247 -5.99 14.90 -8.72
C PRO A 247 -5.15 13.81 -9.39
N CYS A 248 -4.20 13.23 -8.66
CA CYS A 248 -3.72 11.89 -8.94
C CYS A 248 -4.82 10.90 -8.51
N GLY A 249 -5.35 10.07 -9.42
CA GLY A 249 -6.41 9.13 -9.03
C GLY A 249 -6.97 8.20 -10.11
N VAL A 250 -6.50 8.30 -11.36
CA VAL A 250 -7.07 7.53 -12.47
C VAL A 250 -6.03 6.70 -13.24
N CYS A 251 -4.74 6.85 -12.95
CA CYS A 251 -3.68 6.03 -13.56
C CYS A 251 -3.29 4.89 -12.60
N ILE A 252 -3.11 3.68 -13.13
CA ILE A 252 -2.62 2.49 -12.44
C ILE A 252 -1.21 2.18 -12.90
N HIS A 253 -0.44 1.56 -12.01
CA HIS A 253 0.83 0.95 -12.34
C HIS A 253 0.67 -0.57 -12.27
N ALA A 254 0.48 -1.24 -13.42
CA ALA A 254 0.49 -2.70 -13.51
C ALA A 254 1.93 -3.14 -13.84
N GLY A 255 2.66 -3.63 -12.84
CA GLY A 255 4.12 -3.71 -12.94
C GLY A 255 4.74 -2.32 -13.06
N TYR A 256 5.27 -2.00 -14.24
CA TYR A 256 5.93 -0.73 -14.55
C TYR A 256 5.19 0.15 -15.52
N THR A 257 4.04 -0.32 -15.98
CA THR A 257 3.28 0.31 -17.03
C THR A 257 2.23 1.19 -16.43
N ARG A 258 2.26 2.45 -16.83
CA ARG A 258 1.24 3.43 -16.56
C ARG A 258 0.05 3.11 -17.45
N LEU A 259 -0.97 2.55 -16.83
CA LEU A 259 -2.25 2.28 -17.45
C LEU A 259 -3.23 3.35 -17.02
N THR A 260 -3.96 3.93 -17.96
CA THR A 260 -5.09 4.80 -17.65
C THR A 260 -6.35 4.18 -18.26
N PRO A 261 -7.50 4.22 -17.58
CA PRO A 261 -8.75 3.83 -18.19
C PRO A 261 -8.99 4.66 -19.44
N VAL A 262 -9.50 3.99 -20.45
CA VAL A 262 -10.08 4.59 -21.64
C VAL A 262 -11.46 4.02 -21.80
N ALA A 263 -12.37 4.85 -22.29
CA ALA A 263 -13.74 4.47 -22.53
C ALA A 263 -14.14 4.83 -23.95
N PHE A 264 -14.93 3.97 -24.59
CA PHE A 264 -15.41 4.17 -25.95
C PHE A 264 -16.71 3.40 -26.21
N VAL A 265 -17.40 3.79 -27.28
CA VAL A 265 -18.63 3.15 -27.75
C VAL A 265 -18.43 2.62 -29.15
N LEU A 266 -18.81 1.36 -29.37
CA LEU A 266 -18.91 0.75 -30.70
C LEU A 266 -20.39 0.57 -31.06
N ARG A 267 -20.75 0.88 -32.31
CA ARG A 267 -22.09 0.67 -32.85
C ARG A 267 -22.07 -0.43 -33.89
N LYS A 268 -22.97 -1.42 -33.79
CA LYS A 268 -23.12 -2.44 -34.82
C LYS A 268 -23.69 -1.83 -36.11
N THR A 269 -23.01 -2.10 -37.22
CA THR A 269 -23.43 -1.75 -38.57
C THR A 269 -23.97 -3.00 -39.29
N ASP A 270 -24.56 -2.80 -40.47
CA ASP A 270 -25.07 -3.92 -41.30
C ASP A 270 -23.95 -4.71 -41.99
N ALA A 271 -22.69 -4.27 -41.89
CA ALA A 271 -21.58 -5.02 -42.42
C ALA A 271 -21.30 -6.28 -41.59
N ALA A 272 -20.93 -7.37 -42.27
CA ALA A 272 -20.42 -8.56 -41.62
C ALA A 272 -19.18 -8.20 -40.78
N PHE A 273 -19.02 -8.91 -39.66
CA PHE A 273 -17.78 -8.81 -38.88
C PHE A 273 -16.62 -9.30 -39.72
N ASP A 274 -15.72 -8.39 -40.06
CA ASP A 274 -14.49 -8.70 -40.79
C ASP A 274 -13.33 -8.08 -40.04
N TRP A 275 -12.40 -8.95 -39.63
CA TRP A 275 -11.19 -8.60 -38.91
C TRP A 275 -10.01 -9.12 -39.73
N PRO A 276 -9.18 -8.25 -40.34
CA PRO A 276 -8.05 -8.71 -41.14
C PRO A 276 -7.05 -9.47 -40.25
N GLU A 277 -6.65 -10.68 -40.64
CA GLU A 277 -5.54 -11.40 -39.96
C GLU A 277 -4.22 -10.59 -40.03
N GLN A 278 -4.08 -9.74 -41.05
CA GLN A 278 -2.95 -8.85 -41.25
C GLN A 278 -3.41 -7.40 -41.12
N LEU A 279 -3.43 -6.93 -39.89
CA LEU A 279 -4.06 -5.67 -39.53
C LEU A 279 -3.11 -4.46 -39.53
N GLY A 280 -2.03 -4.54 -40.30
CA GLY A 280 -0.85 -3.71 -40.01
C GLY A 280 -0.25 -4.00 -38.63
N ALA A 281 -0.74 -5.04 -37.93
CA ALA A 281 -0.09 -5.56 -36.74
C ALA A 281 1.36 -5.88 -37.10
N PRO A 282 2.34 -5.44 -36.29
CA PRO A 282 3.74 -5.72 -36.58
C PRO A 282 3.96 -7.21 -36.80
N ALA A 283 4.78 -7.59 -37.79
CA ALA A 283 4.94 -8.98 -38.21
C ALA A 283 5.33 -9.95 -37.06
N TRP A 284 5.96 -9.43 -36.01
CA TRP A 284 6.33 -10.18 -34.81
C TRP A 284 5.15 -10.60 -33.92
N TYR A 285 4.01 -9.91 -34.02
CA TYR A 285 2.92 -10.05 -33.07
C TYR A 285 2.17 -11.39 -33.20
N GLY A 286 1.98 -11.90 -34.41
CA GLY A 286 1.33 -13.19 -34.65
C GLY A 286 2.07 -14.34 -33.95
N PRO A 287 3.38 -14.54 -34.21
CA PRO A 287 4.19 -15.51 -33.47
C PRO A 287 4.24 -15.23 -31.97
N PHE A 288 4.29 -13.97 -31.53
CA PHE A 288 4.29 -13.66 -30.10
C PHE A 288 3.00 -14.13 -29.41
N SER A 289 1.84 -13.79 -29.99
CA SER A 289 0.54 -14.22 -29.47
C SER A 289 0.40 -15.75 -29.47
N ALA A 290 0.93 -16.43 -30.49
CA ALA A 290 0.99 -17.88 -30.50
C ALA A 290 1.87 -18.40 -29.34
N GLY A 291 3.02 -17.77 -29.10
CA GLY A 291 3.88 -18.08 -27.95
C GLY A 291 3.16 -17.96 -26.62
N VAL A 292 2.40 -16.88 -26.38
CA VAL A 292 1.62 -16.68 -25.14
C VAL A 292 0.58 -17.79 -24.94
N ALA A 293 -0.16 -18.15 -25.98
CA ALA A 293 -1.14 -19.24 -25.93
C ALA A 293 -0.50 -20.57 -25.52
N LEU A 294 0.68 -20.86 -26.07
CA LEU A 294 1.46 -22.05 -25.76
C LEU A 294 2.02 -22.00 -24.34
N PHE A 295 2.47 -20.84 -23.91
CA PHE A 295 3.10 -20.62 -22.61
C PHE A 295 2.12 -20.78 -21.44
N ALA A 296 0.83 -20.50 -21.65
CA ALA A 296 -0.22 -20.75 -20.65
C ALA A 296 -0.31 -22.24 -20.25
N ASP A 297 0.04 -23.15 -21.16
CA ASP A 297 0.20 -24.59 -20.89
C ASP A 297 1.68 -24.91 -20.65
N ARG A 298 2.04 -25.09 -19.38
CA ARG A 298 3.43 -25.36 -18.96
C ARG A 298 4.07 -26.56 -19.65
N THR A 299 3.29 -27.51 -20.16
CA THR A 299 3.81 -28.69 -20.87
C THR A 299 4.30 -28.37 -22.29
N ARG A 300 3.96 -27.19 -22.82
CA ARG A 300 4.26 -26.74 -24.19
C ARG A 300 5.29 -25.63 -24.25
N SER A 301 6.05 -25.43 -23.18
CA SER A 301 7.05 -24.35 -23.04
C SER A 301 8.11 -24.34 -24.16
N ALA A 302 8.54 -25.49 -24.67
CA ALA A 302 9.48 -25.57 -25.79
C ALA A 302 8.89 -25.02 -27.10
N ALA A 303 7.63 -25.36 -27.39
CA ALA A 303 6.91 -24.82 -28.55
C ALA A 303 6.63 -23.31 -28.37
N ALA A 304 6.36 -22.87 -27.14
CA ALA A 304 6.23 -21.45 -26.81
C ALA A 304 7.54 -20.69 -27.10
N ALA A 305 8.68 -21.24 -26.68
CA ALA A 305 9.99 -20.68 -26.95
C ALA A 305 10.27 -20.55 -28.46
N GLU A 306 9.90 -21.54 -29.27
CA GLU A 306 10.05 -21.45 -30.72
C GLU A 306 9.25 -20.27 -31.32
N GLN A 307 8.03 -20.05 -30.83
CA GLN A 307 7.18 -18.95 -31.28
C GLN A 307 7.71 -17.58 -30.82
N PHE A 308 8.17 -17.45 -29.58
CA PHE A 308 8.81 -16.23 -29.10
C PHE A 308 10.12 -15.92 -29.84
N ALA A 309 10.89 -16.94 -30.24
CA ALA A 309 12.08 -16.75 -31.07
C ALA A 309 11.72 -16.24 -32.48
N LYS A 310 10.66 -16.77 -33.10
CA LYS A 310 10.13 -16.25 -34.38
C LYS A 310 9.66 -14.81 -34.23
N ALA A 311 8.96 -14.50 -33.14
CA ALA A 311 8.53 -13.14 -32.84
C ALA A 311 9.73 -12.19 -32.73
N LEU A 312 10.74 -12.58 -31.96
CA LEU A 312 11.96 -11.80 -31.78
C LEU A 312 12.68 -11.50 -33.10
N ALA A 313 12.78 -12.49 -34.00
CA ALA A 313 13.41 -12.33 -35.31
C ALA A 313 12.68 -11.30 -36.20
N LEU A 314 11.38 -11.11 -35.99
CA LEU A 314 10.52 -10.19 -36.75
C LEU A 314 10.39 -8.82 -36.07
N ALA A 315 10.71 -8.72 -34.78
CA ALA A 315 10.57 -7.49 -34.01
C ALA A 315 11.71 -6.51 -34.36
N ARG A 316 11.36 -5.30 -34.78
CA ARG A 316 12.35 -4.25 -35.15
C ARG A 316 12.47 -3.17 -34.09
N GLU A 317 11.36 -2.85 -33.44
CA GLU A 317 11.33 -1.83 -32.39
C GLU A 317 12.00 -2.34 -31.11
N PRO A 318 12.89 -1.55 -30.48
CA PRO A 318 13.68 -2.03 -29.35
C PRO A 318 12.84 -2.57 -28.17
N GLY A 319 11.64 -2.01 -27.92
CA GLY A 319 10.76 -2.51 -26.85
C GLY A 319 10.03 -3.80 -27.21
N ALA A 320 9.67 -3.99 -28.48
CA ALA A 320 9.09 -5.25 -28.96
C ALA A 320 10.10 -6.40 -28.88
N ARG A 321 11.37 -6.14 -29.24
CA ARG A 321 12.46 -7.11 -29.14
C ARG A 321 12.69 -7.56 -27.70
N LEU A 322 12.78 -6.60 -26.79
CA LEU A 322 12.96 -6.85 -25.36
C LEU A 322 11.83 -7.70 -24.76
N HIS A 323 10.60 -7.44 -25.17
CA HIS A 323 9.44 -8.19 -24.74
C HIS A 323 9.47 -9.65 -25.25
N CYS A 324 9.77 -9.85 -26.54
CA CYS A 324 9.97 -11.19 -27.09
C CYS A 324 11.12 -11.93 -26.40
N HIS A 325 12.21 -11.23 -26.05
CA HIS A 325 13.34 -11.80 -25.31
C HIS A 325 12.94 -12.27 -23.91
N ARG A 326 12.19 -11.47 -23.14
CA ARG A 326 11.72 -11.85 -21.80
C ARG A 326 10.92 -13.16 -21.84
N PHE A 327 9.90 -13.21 -22.68
CA PHE A 327 9.05 -14.40 -22.79
C PHE A 327 9.79 -15.61 -23.39
N LEU A 328 10.76 -15.39 -24.28
CA LEU A 328 11.64 -16.44 -24.77
C LEU A 328 12.50 -17.03 -23.65
N VAL A 329 13.10 -16.19 -22.80
CA VAL A 329 13.89 -16.60 -21.64
C VAL A 329 13.02 -17.41 -20.67
N ASP A 330 11.84 -16.91 -20.32
CA ASP A 330 10.91 -17.61 -19.43
C ASP A 330 10.44 -18.96 -20.01
N ALA A 331 10.11 -19.00 -21.30
CA ALA A 331 9.71 -20.23 -21.99
C ALA A 331 10.83 -21.28 -22.03
N ARG A 332 12.08 -20.87 -22.28
CA ARG A 332 13.24 -21.78 -22.27
C ARG A 332 13.58 -22.30 -20.88
N ILE A 333 13.45 -21.46 -19.85
CA ILE A 333 13.59 -21.88 -18.45
C ILE A 333 12.55 -22.96 -18.14
N ASN A 334 11.27 -22.72 -18.47
CA ASN A 334 10.20 -23.66 -18.22
C ASN A 334 10.31 -24.95 -19.06
N ALA A 335 10.97 -24.89 -20.21
CA ALA A 335 11.29 -26.04 -21.06
C ALA A 335 12.54 -26.82 -20.61
N GLY A 336 13.31 -26.32 -19.64
CA GLY A 336 14.57 -26.93 -19.20
C GLY A 336 15.73 -26.80 -20.20
N GLU A 337 15.62 -25.88 -21.17
CA GLU A 337 16.58 -25.70 -22.27
C GLU A 337 17.78 -24.81 -21.86
N VAL A 338 18.51 -25.22 -20.82
CA VAL A 338 19.58 -24.41 -20.20
C VAL A 338 20.72 -24.07 -21.19
N ALA A 339 21.04 -24.95 -22.13
CA ALA A 339 22.08 -24.69 -23.14
C ALA A 339 21.63 -23.65 -24.21
N ALA A 340 20.34 -23.65 -24.58
CA ALA A 340 19.80 -22.68 -25.55
C ALA A 340 19.60 -21.30 -24.92
N LEU A 341 19.54 -21.21 -23.60
CA LEU A 341 19.49 -19.97 -22.83
C LEU A 341 20.74 -19.10 -23.08
N HIS A 342 21.93 -19.71 -23.18
CA HIS A 342 23.19 -19.01 -23.46
C HIS A 342 23.15 -18.27 -24.80
N THR A 343 22.72 -18.94 -25.87
CA THR A 343 22.63 -18.32 -27.20
C THR A 343 21.60 -17.19 -27.23
N ALA A 344 20.51 -17.30 -26.48
CA ALA A 344 19.50 -16.24 -26.37
C ALA A 344 20.02 -15.01 -25.62
N LEU A 345 20.83 -15.21 -24.58
CA LEU A 345 21.49 -14.13 -23.84
C LEU A 345 22.61 -13.46 -24.67
N ASP A 346 23.31 -14.23 -25.50
CA ASP A 346 24.39 -13.69 -26.35
C ASP A 346 23.86 -12.78 -27.45
N GLY A 347 22.79 -13.18 -28.12
CA GLY A 347 22.13 -12.30 -29.09
C GLY A 347 21.61 -11.00 -28.45
N PHE A 348 21.25 -11.03 -27.16
CA PHE A 348 20.81 -9.84 -26.44
C PHE A 348 21.97 -8.90 -26.09
N ALA A 349 23.13 -9.45 -25.71
CA ALA A 349 24.32 -8.67 -25.38
C ALA A 349 24.79 -7.79 -26.55
N ASP A 350 24.70 -8.31 -27.77
CA ASP A 350 25.08 -7.60 -29.00
C ASP A 350 24.11 -6.45 -29.34
N GLU A 351 22.89 -6.49 -28.82
CA GLU A 351 21.79 -5.54 -29.13
C GLU A 351 21.54 -4.51 -28.01
N ALA A 352 22.14 -4.70 -26.83
CA ALA A 352 21.82 -3.99 -25.60
C ALA A 352 22.15 -2.47 -25.59
N PHE A 353 22.71 -1.91 -26.67
CA PHE A 353 23.11 -0.51 -26.70
C PHE A 353 21.98 0.46 -27.07
N ASP A 354 20.90 0.02 -27.71
CA ASP A 354 19.85 0.90 -28.26
C ASP A 354 18.42 0.63 -27.73
N LEU A 355 18.30 -0.01 -26.55
CA LEU A 355 17.01 -0.46 -25.99
C LEU A 355 16.23 0.64 -25.22
N PRO A 356 14.87 0.60 -25.20
CA PRO A 356 14.06 1.50 -24.39
C PRO A 356 14.07 1.07 -22.92
N ALA A 357 13.53 1.93 -22.04
CA ALA A 357 13.50 1.73 -20.59
C ALA A 357 12.39 0.75 -20.14
N ASP A 358 12.48 -0.55 -20.49
CA ASP A 358 11.64 -1.61 -19.92
C ASP A 358 12.49 -2.51 -19.01
N ASP A 359 12.32 -2.29 -17.71
CA ASP A 359 13.31 -2.65 -16.70
C ASP A 359 13.13 -4.06 -16.14
N ASP A 360 11.96 -4.66 -16.32
CA ASP A 360 11.65 -6.02 -15.89
C ASP A 360 12.38 -7.07 -16.71
N ALA A 361 12.45 -6.82 -18.01
CA ALA A 361 13.16 -7.70 -18.92
C ALA A 361 14.68 -7.58 -18.68
N LEU A 362 15.18 -6.37 -18.42
CA LEU A 362 16.58 -6.15 -18.02
C LEU A 362 16.91 -6.81 -16.68
N ASP A 363 16.00 -6.78 -15.70
CA ASP A 363 16.14 -7.49 -14.43
C ASP A 363 16.19 -9.02 -14.61
N LEU A 364 15.25 -9.60 -15.37
CA LEU A 364 15.23 -11.04 -15.64
C LEU A 364 16.49 -11.47 -16.40
N ILE A 365 16.90 -10.71 -17.42
CA ILE A 365 18.10 -10.98 -18.21
C ILE A 365 19.35 -10.84 -17.33
N SER A 366 19.42 -9.83 -16.47
CA SER A 366 20.49 -9.67 -15.50
C SER A 366 20.56 -10.86 -14.53
N TYR A 367 19.41 -11.33 -14.04
CA TYR A 367 19.31 -12.48 -13.14
C TYR A 367 19.85 -13.75 -13.79
N VAL A 368 19.44 -14.02 -15.02
CA VAL A 368 19.83 -15.20 -15.78
C VAL A 368 21.29 -15.10 -16.22
N ALA A 369 21.76 -13.94 -16.68
CA ALA A 369 23.16 -13.70 -17.05
C ALA A 369 24.11 -13.88 -15.86
N ALA A 370 23.75 -13.36 -14.68
CA ALA A 370 24.50 -13.54 -13.44
C ALA A 370 24.58 -15.02 -13.04
N GLY A 371 23.47 -15.75 -13.13
CA GLY A 371 23.43 -17.18 -12.85
C GLY A 371 24.28 -18.04 -13.80
N GLN A 372 24.64 -17.51 -14.97
CA GLN A 372 25.46 -18.17 -15.98
C GLN A 372 26.90 -17.62 -16.06
N GLY A 373 27.31 -16.77 -15.11
CA GLY A 373 28.67 -16.19 -15.05
C GLY A 373 28.97 -15.09 -16.07
N ARG A 374 27.96 -14.56 -16.78
CA ARG A 374 28.13 -13.44 -17.74
C ARG A 374 28.01 -12.10 -17.02
N LEU A 375 29.01 -11.82 -16.19
CA LEU A 375 29.00 -10.70 -15.24
C LEU A 375 28.92 -9.32 -15.90
N GLU A 376 29.61 -9.11 -17.03
CA GLU A 376 29.58 -7.83 -17.74
C GLU A 376 28.20 -7.51 -18.32
N LEU A 377 27.54 -8.51 -18.93
CA LEU A 377 26.16 -8.40 -19.41
C LEU A 377 25.18 -8.19 -18.25
N ALA A 378 25.35 -8.97 -17.18
CA ALA A 378 24.53 -8.84 -15.98
C ALA A 378 24.64 -7.45 -15.38
N GLN A 379 25.86 -6.91 -15.29
CA GLN A 379 26.16 -5.57 -14.78
C GLN A 379 25.64 -4.47 -15.69
N ALA A 380 25.78 -4.59 -17.02
CA ALA A 380 25.25 -3.60 -17.96
C ALA A 380 23.72 -3.54 -17.93
N CYS A 381 23.05 -4.70 -17.90
CA CYS A 381 21.58 -4.77 -17.74
C CYS A 381 21.15 -4.23 -16.39
N TRP A 382 21.89 -4.56 -15.33
CA TRP A 382 21.67 -4.11 -13.95
C TRP A 382 21.82 -2.60 -13.78
N GLU A 383 22.92 -2.00 -14.24
CA GLU A 383 23.16 -0.56 -14.14
C GLU A 383 22.12 0.24 -14.92
N ARG A 384 21.68 -0.30 -16.06
CA ARG A 384 20.60 0.31 -16.86
C ARG A 384 19.25 0.18 -16.15
N ALA A 385 18.94 -0.97 -15.55
CA ALA A 385 17.74 -1.19 -14.73
C ALA A 385 17.75 -0.40 -13.40
N GLN A 386 18.90 -0.22 -12.75
CA GLN A 386 19.08 0.55 -11.50
C GLN A 386 18.82 2.05 -11.68
N ASN A 387 19.08 2.56 -12.87
CA ASN A 387 18.77 3.94 -13.21
C ASN A 387 17.27 4.17 -13.41
N SER A 388 16.49 3.09 -13.49
CA SER A 388 15.06 3.13 -13.67
C SER A 388 14.27 2.99 -12.36
N PRO A 389 13.10 3.66 -12.23
CA PRO A 389 12.33 3.73 -10.98
C PRO A 389 11.58 2.45 -10.57
N SER A 390 11.85 1.36 -11.25
CA SER A 390 11.00 0.18 -11.44
C SER A 390 11.57 -1.06 -10.75
N ALA A 391 12.79 -1.49 -11.05
CA ALA A 391 13.31 -2.81 -10.65
C ALA A 391 12.90 -3.33 -9.24
N LEU A 392 12.34 -4.54 -9.17
CA LEU A 392 11.78 -5.18 -7.97
C LEU A 392 12.90 -5.55 -6.97
N PRO A 393 12.78 -5.19 -5.68
CA PRO A 393 13.83 -5.43 -4.66
C PRO A 393 14.25 -6.91 -4.47
N ALA A 394 13.32 -7.86 -4.62
CA ALA A 394 13.65 -9.29 -4.53
C ALA A 394 14.47 -9.79 -5.74
N SER A 395 14.16 -9.32 -6.96
CA SER A 395 14.97 -9.60 -8.16
C SER A 395 16.37 -9.01 -8.00
N ARG A 396 16.44 -7.81 -7.42
CA ARG A 396 17.69 -7.11 -7.10
C ARG A 396 18.60 -7.87 -6.14
N PHE A 397 18.01 -8.48 -5.12
CA PHE A 397 18.72 -9.37 -4.22
C PHE A 397 19.27 -10.60 -4.95
N ARG A 398 18.41 -11.30 -5.70
CA ARG A 398 18.78 -12.55 -6.40
C ARG A 398 19.89 -12.36 -7.44
N ILE A 399 19.86 -11.24 -8.16
CA ILE A 399 20.91 -10.84 -9.13
C ILE A 399 22.24 -10.63 -8.43
N ARG A 400 22.28 -9.81 -7.37
CA ARG A 400 23.51 -9.53 -6.61
C ARG A 400 24.10 -10.80 -6.00
N VAL A 401 23.26 -11.67 -5.45
CA VAL A 401 23.71 -12.96 -4.90
C VAL A 401 24.38 -13.83 -5.97
N ASN A 402 23.78 -13.92 -7.16
CA ASN A 402 24.35 -14.70 -8.26
C ASN A 402 25.62 -14.06 -8.84
N GLN A 403 25.68 -12.73 -8.96
CA GLN A 403 26.90 -12.03 -9.39
C GLN A 403 28.05 -12.28 -8.40
N LEU A 404 27.76 -12.18 -7.11
CA LEU A 404 28.71 -12.39 -6.04
C LEU A 404 29.20 -13.85 -5.98
N ARG A 405 28.29 -14.81 -6.19
CA ARG A 405 28.65 -16.23 -6.34
C ARG A 405 29.64 -16.44 -7.48
N ALA A 406 29.33 -15.93 -8.66
CA ALA A 406 30.17 -16.11 -9.85
C ALA A 406 31.56 -15.46 -9.69
N VAL A 407 31.67 -14.31 -9.01
CA VAL A 407 32.97 -13.70 -8.68
C VAL A 407 33.77 -14.56 -7.70
N LEU A 408 33.13 -15.05 -6.62
CA LEU A 408 33.79 -15.87 -5.60
C LEU A 408 34.26 -17.23 -6.15
N GLU A 409 33.48 -17.84 -7.04
CA GLU A 409 33.81 -19.10 -7.70
C GLU A 409 34.96 -18.95 -8.70
N ALA A 410 35.13 -17.77 -9.32
CA ALA A 410 36.21 -17.48 -10.25
C ALA A 410 37.54 -17.13 -9.55
N ASP A 411 37.51 -16.33 -8.48
CA ASP A 411 38.70 -15.73 -7.88
C ASP A 411 39.18 -16.38 -6.55
N GLY A 412 38.37 -17.27 -5.96
CA GLY A 412 38.66 -17.90 -4.66
C GLY A 412 38.48 -16.97 -3.45
N PRO A 413 38.68 -17.46 -2.20
CA PRO A 413 38.38 -16.69 -0.99
C PRO A 413 39.34 -15.50 -0.82
N GLY A 414 38.81 -14.28 -0.98
CA GLY A 414 39.52 -13.00 -0.89
C GLY A 414 38.81 -11.95 -0.01
N PRO A 415 39.31 -10.70 0.02
CA PRO A 415 38.87 -9.63 0.94
C PRO A 415 37.39 -9.19 0.80
N ASP A 416 36.68 -9.63 -0.23
CA ASP A 416 35.24 -9.40 -0.38
C ASP A 416 34.36 -10.42 0.39
N SER A 417 34.94 -11.44 1.04
CA SER A 417 34.20 -12.40 1.88
C SER A 417 33.59 -11.76 3.15
N ASP A 418 34.20 -10.70 3.67
CA ASP A 418 33.65 -9.91 4.79
C ASP A 418 32.52 -8.98 4.32
N ARG A 419 32.52 -8.59 3.04
CA ARG A 419 31.43 -7.81 2.42
C ARG A 419 30.22 -8.66 2.09
N LEU A 420 30.38 -9.98 1.92
CA LEU A 420 29.28 -10.92 1.69
C LEU A 420 28.18 -10.74 2.73
N GLY A 421 28.52 -10.85 4.02
CA GLY A 421 27.53 -10.75 5.10
C GLY A 421 26.78 -9.41 5.13
N THR A 422 27.45 -8.33 4.73
CA THR A 422 26.84 -6.98 4.69
C THR A 422 25.94 -6.81 3.48
N LEU A 423 26.33 -7.33 2.31
CA LEU A 423 25.51 -7.32 1.09
C LEU A 423 24.30 -8.25 1.22
N VAL A 424 24.46 -9.40 1.89
CA VAL A 424 23.37 -10.32 2.24
C VAL A 424 22.35 -9.62 3.10
N GLU A 425 22.78 -8.97 4.20
CA GLU A 425 21.82 -8.40 5.14
C GLU A 425 21.13 -7.16 4.58
N ALA A 426 21.85 -6.31 3.83
CA ALA A 426 21.24 -5.16 3.16
C ALA A 426 20.16 -5.56 2.14
N ALA A 427 20.39 -6.64 1.39
CA ALA A 427 19.47 -7.07 0.34
C ALA A 427 18.36 -8.01 0.84
N ARG A 428 18.59 -8.72 1.96
CA ARG A 428 17.56 -9.42 2.74
C ARG A 428 16.55 -8.43 3.34
N LEU A 429 17.03 -7.31 3.89
CA LEU A 429 16.19 -6.23 4.39
C LEU A 429 15.35 -5.58 3.26
N GLU A 430 15.94 -5.32 2.08
CA GLU A 430 15.22 -4.79 0.92
C GLU A 430 14.15 -5.75 0.34
N ALA A 431 14.38 -7.07 0.41
CA ALA A 431 13.43 -8.08 -0.06
C ALA A 431 12.27 -8.32 0.94
N LEU A 432 12.57 -8.30 2.24
CA LEU A 432 11.59 -8.36 3.34
C LEU A 432 10.62 -7.17 3.35
N ASP A 433 11.08 -5.98 2.96
CA ASP A 433 10.26 -4.76 2.84
C ASP A 433 9.14 -4.89 1.76
N PHE A 434 9.24 -5.85 0.83
CA PHE A 434 8.35 -5.96 -0.34
C PHE A 434 7.59 -7.27 -0.47
N HIS A 435 8.20 -8.40 -0.09
CA HIS A 435 7.53 -9.69 0.04
C HIS A 435 7.84 -10.21 1.46
N GLY A 436 6.80 -10.48 2.25
CA GLY A 436 6.94 -10.89 3.65
C GLY A 436 7.86 -12.11 3.82
N ALA A 437 8.29 -12.36 5.07
CA ALA A 437 9.34 -13.32 5.44
C ALA A 437 9.18 -14.77 4.92
N ASP A 438 8.02 -15.15 4.41
CA ASP A 438 7.73 -16.46 3.83
C ASP A 438 8.01 -16.58 2.32
N ASP A 439 8.64 -15.60 1.68
CA ASP A 439 8.97 -15.69 0.25
C ASP A 439 9.91 -16.89 -0.06
N PRO A 440 9.51 -17.84 -0.93
CA PRO A 440 10.32 -19.02 -1.26
C PRO A 440 11.64 -18.68 -1.95
N GLY A 441 11.70 -17.57 -2.70
CA GLY A 441 12.89 -17.09 -3.40
C GLY A 441 13.93 -16.51 -2.44
N LEU A 442 13.49 -15.85 -1.37
CA LEU A 442 14.34 -15.37 -0.28
C LEU A 442 15.00 -16.55 0.44
N ARG A 443 14.23 -17.57 0.84
CA ARG A 443 14.74 -18.78 1.52
C ARG A 443 15.78 -19.54 0.68
N HIS A 444 15.53 -19.67 -0.63
CA HIS A 444 16.49 -20.30 -1.55
C HIS A 444 17.81 -19.51 -1.64
N SER A 445 17.72 -18.18 -1.71
CA SER A 445 18.89 -17.31 -1.82
C SER A 445 19.68 -17.24 -0.50
N GLU A 446 19.00 -17.26 0.65
CA GLU A 446 19.64 -17.40 1.98
C GLU A 446 20.38 -18.73 2.11
N ALA A 447 19.83 -19.83 1.59
CA ALA A 447 20.49 -21.12 1.58
C ALA A 447 21.78 -21.11 0.73
N VAL A 448 21.72 -20.54 -0.48
CA VAL A 448 22.90 -20.37 -1.37
C VAL A 448 23.96 -19.49 -0.70
N LEU A 449 23.56 -18.40 -0.04
CA LEU A 449 24.48 -17.51 0.66
C LEU A 449 25.08 -18.15 1.92
N SER A 450 24.31 -18.97 2.65
CA SER A 450 24.82 -19.75 3.77
C SER A 450 25.84 -20.78 3.30
N GLU A 451 25.59 -21.43 2.15
CA GLU A 451 26.53 -22.35 1.52
C GLU A 451 27.83 -21.63 1.11
N LEU A 452 27.72 -20.50 0.40
CA LEU A 452 28.87 -19.68 0.01
C LEU A 452 29.66 -19.15 1.21
N ARG A 453 29.00 -18.77 2.30
CA ARG A 453 29.66 -18.37 3.55
C ARG A 453 30.36 -19.54 4.24
N THR A 454 29.85 -20.75 4.09
CA THR A 454 30.47 -21.96 4.63
C THR A 454 31.72 -22.33 3.83
N VAL A 455 31.66 -22.18 2.50
CA VAL A 455 32.76 -22.52 1.58
C VAL A 455 33.84 -21.42 1.54
N HIS A 456 33.45 -20.15 1.57
CA HIS A 456 34.33 -18.99 1.32
C HIS A 456 34.43 -17.99 2.49
N GLY A 457 33.70 -18.20 3.59
CA GLY A 457 33.67 -17.27 4.73
C GLY A 457 34.86 -17.42 5.70
N PRO A 458 35.05 -16.44 6.61
CA PRO A 458 36.18 -16.43 7.54
C PRO A 458 36.10 -17.55 8.59
N ARG A 459 37.23 -18.22 8.87
CA ARG A 459 37.31 -19.30 9.88
C ARG A 459 37.22 -18.73 11.30
N PRO A 460 36.47 -19.36 12.23
CA PRO A 460 36.29 -18.84 13.57
C PRO A 460 37.56 -19.01 14.43
N SER A 461 37.92 -17.97 15.19
CA SER A 461 38.93 -18.01 16.25
C SER A 461 38.28 -18.08 17.64
N ALA A 462 38.98 -18.72 18.58
CA ALA A 462 38.53 -19.08 19.94
C ALA A 462 38.32 -17.87 20.88
N PRO A 463 37.53 -18.00 21.97
CA PRO A 463 37.17 -16.88 22.82
C PRO A 463 38.32 -16.53 23.79
N VAL A 464 38.66 -15.24 23.90
CA VAL A 464 39.59 -14.72 24.91
C VAL A 464 38.91 -13.59 25.67
N GLY A 465 38.97 -13.68 27.01
CA GLY A 465 38.50 -12.66 27.93
C GLY A 465 39.51 -11.53 28.19
N SER A 466 39.05 -10.57 28.98
CA SER A 466 39.74 -9.44 29.62
C SER A 466 39.91 -8.12 28.84
N ALA A 467 39.34 -7.08 29.47
CA ALA A 467 39.57 -5.62 29.43
C ALA A 467 39.55 -4.85 28.09
N PRO A 468 38.91 -3.66 28.03
CA PRO A 468 38.94 -2.81 26.85
C PRO A 468 40.34 -2.18 26.68
N PRO A 469 40.88 -2.09 25.45
CA PRO A 469 42.15 -1.43 25.17
C PRO A 469 42.00 0.11 25.20
N PRO A 470 43.10 0.85 25.42
CA PRO A 470 43.04 2.31 25.56
C PRO A 470 42.74 2.98 24.22
N ALA A 471 41.96 4.07 24.28
CA ALA A 471 41.48 4.79 23.11
C ALA A 471 42.63 5.37 22.27
N THR A 472 42.73 4.92 21.02
CA THR A 472 43.54 5.57 19.98
C THR A 472 42.86 6.89 19.57
N PRO A 473 43.60 8.00 19.38
CA PRO A 473 43.00 9.29 19.06
C PRO A 473 42.39 9.25 17.65
N GLY A 474 41.07 9.03 17.61
CA GLY A 474 40.27 9.04 16.40
C GLY A 474 40.14 10.45 15.85
N ARG A 475 40.39 10.58 14.54
CA ARG A 475 40.12 11.77 13.73
C ARG A 475 38.70 12.24 14.00
N ALA A 476 38.54 13.46 14.50
CA ALA A 476 37.26 14.02 14.89
C ALA A 476 36.27 13.96 13.71
N VAL A 477 35.22 13.14 13.87
CA VAL A 477 33.99 13.30 13.10
C VAL A 477 33.44 14.67 13.51
N PRO A 478 33.18 15.60 12.57
CA PRO A 478 32.59 16.87 12.96
C PRO A 478 31.25 16.58 13.65
N PRO A 479 30.99 17.14 14.85
CA PRO A 479 29.70 16.95 15.49
C PRO A 479 28.62 17.35 14.49
N ARG A 480 27.67 16.45 14.23
CA ARG A 480 26.43 16.85 13.56
C ARG A 480 25.90 18.04 14.33
N ALA A 481 25.64 19.15 13.64
CA ALA A 481 25.06 20.32 14.26
C ALA A 481 23.84 19.87 15.08
N PRO A 482 23.71 20.27 16.36
CA PRO A 482 22.54 19.94 17.14
C PRO A 482 21.31 20.40 16.35
N ILE A 483 20.38 19.48 16.11
CA ILE A 483 19.08 19.83 15.56
C ILE A 483 18.49 20.85 16.51
N SER A 484 18.31 22.10 16.07
CA SER A 484 17.65 23.11 16.89
C SER A 484 16.27 22.57 17.27
N PRO A 485 15.89 22.62 18.57
CA PRO A 485 14.57 22.20 19.00
C PRO A 485 13.53 22.92 18.14
N ARG A 486 12.64 22.15 17.52
CA ARG A 486 11.64 22.74 16.63
C ARG A 486 10.59 23.33 17.53
N THR A 487 10.53 24.66 17.59
CA THR A 487 9.54 25.36 18.42
C THR A 487 8.14 24.83 18.06
N PRO A 488 7.32 24.41 19.03
CA PRO A 488 6.01 23.79 18.78
C PRO A 488 4.92 24.80 18.40
N ASP A 489 5.29 25.99 17.92
CA ASP A 489 4.33 26.97 17.38
C ASP A 489 4.05 26.64 15.91
N PHE A 490 3.34 25.54 15.69
CA PHE A 490 2.77 25.20 14.39
C PHE A 490 1.29 25.55 14.36
N ASP A 491 0.92 26.32 13.34
CA ASP A 491 -0.46 26.60 13.00
C ASP A 491 -1.13 25.34 12.42
N LEU A 492 -1.94 24.66 13.23
CA LEU A 492 -2.70 23.47 12.79
C LEU A 492 -3.85 23.83 11.83
N THR A 493 -4.12 25.12 11.57
CA THR A 493 -5.07 25.52 10.52
C THR A 493 -4.48 25.36 9.12
N ALA A 494 -3.15 25.24 9.01
CA ALA A 494 -2.42 24.97 7.78
C ALA A 494 -1.26 23.99 8.04
N PRO A 495 -1.55 22.71 8.36
CA PRO A 495 -0.52 21.75 8.74
C PRO A 495 0.48 21.55 7.58
N PRO A 496 1.79 21.44 7.89
CA PRO A 496 2.79 21.23 6.86
C PRO A 496 2.52 19.91 6.12
N PRO A 497 2.80 19.82 4.81
CA PRO A 497 2.64 18.58 4.07
C PRO A 497 3.43 17.46 4.74
N ARG A 498 2.74 16.37 5.08
CA ARG A 498 3.31 15.21 5.78
C ARG A 498 3.60 14.12 4.75
N PRO A 499 4.87 13.80 4.48
CA PRO A 499 5.20 12.67 3.64
C PRO A 499 4.86 11.40 4.40
N ILE A 500 4.04 10.54 3.80
CA ILE A 500 3.79 9.18 4.25
C ILE A 500 4.48 8.26 3.26
N ALA A 501 5.29 7.34 3.76
CA ALA A 501 5.95 6.31 2.99
C ALA A 501 5.64 4.96 3.65
N TYR A 502 4.87 4.10 2.98
CA TYR A 502 4.76 2.72 3.43
C TYR A 502 6.14 2.05 3.33
N VAL A 503 6.59 1.39 4.41
CA VAL A 503 7.92 0.78 4.50
C VAL A 503 7.87 -0.74 4.64
N GLY A 504 6.71 -1.37 4.40
CA GLY A 504 6.54 -2.83 4.49
C GLY A 504 5.99 -3.31 5.83
N ASP A 505 5.57 -4.58 5.90
CA ASP A 505 5.07 -5.28 7.10
C ASP A 505 3.93 -4.61 7.88
N GLY A 506 3.08 -3.84 7.20
CA GLY A 506 2.06 -3.05 7.85
C GLY A 506 2.62 -1.84 8.58
N ILE A 507 3.84 -1.40 8.29
CA ILE A 507 4.47 -0.20 8.85
C ILE A 507 4.58 0.89 7.78
N ALA A 508 4.30 2.13 8.16
CA ALA A 508 4.53 3.31 7.34
C ALA A 508 5.38 4.33 8.11
N LEU A 509 6.35 4.93 7.43
CA LEU A 509 7.10 6.07 7.90
C LEU A 509 6.36 7.36 7.52
N THR A 510 5.94 8.13 8.52
CA THR A 510 5.35 9.46 8.33
C THR A 510 6.16 10.54 9.05
N LYS A 511 5.72 11.79 8.90
CA LYS A 511 6.17 12.92 9.71
C LYS A 511 4.98 13.44 10.50
N THR A 512 5.13 13.62 11.81
CA THR A 512 4.10 14.29 12.62
C THR A 512 3.96 15.76 12.21
N VAL A 513 2.85 16.41 12.57
CA VAL A 513 2.67 17.86 12.33
C VAL A 513 3.71 18.71 13.06
N TYR A 514 4.31 18.16 14.12
CA TYR A 514 5.42 18.75 14.88
C TYR A 514 6.79 18.48 14.26
N GLY A 515 6.82 17.67 13.20
CA GLY A 515 7.98 17.47 12.36
C GLY A 515 8.88 16.29 12.76
N HIS A 516 8.50 15.51 13.76
CA HIS A 516 9.17 14.25 14.09
C HIS A 516 8.89 13.22 13.01
N LYS A 517 9.89 12.40 12.67
CA LYS A 517 9.68 11.25 11.78
C LYS A 517 9.22 10.05 12.60
N MET A 518 8.28 9.27 12.11
CA MET A 518 7.68 8.20 12.90
C MET A 518 7.30 7.02 12.01
N TYR A 519 7.86 5.85 12.25
CA TYR A 519 7.33 4.56 11.86
C TYR A 519 6.04 4.28 12.63
N VAL A 520 5.00 3.90 11.90
CA VAL A 520 3.63 3.80 12.35
C VAL A 520 3.04 2.49 11.85
N ASP A 521 2.36 1.75 12.72
CA ASP A 521 1.59 0.57 12.34
C ASP A 521 0.30 0.97 11.60
N THR A 522 0.26 0.68 10.31
CA THR A 522 -0.86 0.94 9.39
C THR A 522 -2.12 0.12 9.67
N LYS A 523 -2.00 -0.96 10.46
CA LYS A 523 -3.16 -1.81 10.81
C LYS A 523 -3.92 -1.28 12.01
N SER A 524 -3.34 -0.34 12.75
CA SER A 524 -3.93 0.25 13.95
C SER A 524 -4.71 1.52 13.66
N GLN A 525 -5.83 1.73 14.36
CA GLN A 525 -6.59 2.98 14.32
C GLN A 525 -5.75 4.19 14.79
N VAL A 526 -4.97 4.02 15.87
CA VAL A 526 -4.04 5.06 16.35
C VAL A 526 -3.03 5.42 15.25
N GLY A 527 -2.50 4.40 14.57
CA GLY A 527 -1.61 4.60 13.44
C GLY A 527 -2.28 5.31 12.26
N ALA A 528 -3.52 4.97 11.94
CA ALA A 528 -4.29 5.70 10.94
C ALA A 528 -4.39 7.20 11.27
N CYS A 529 -4.53 7.58 12.54
CA CYS A 529 -4.54 8.99 12.95
C CYS A 529 -3.16 9.66 12.78
N TYR A 530 -2.06 8.98 13.07
CA TYR A 530 -0.71 9.51 12.76
C TYR A 530 -0.49 9.72 11.25
N LEU A 531 -1.04 8.83 10.42
CA LEU A 531 -0.95 8.93 8.97
C LEU A 531 -1.88 10.02 8.43
N MET A 532 -3.13 10.07 8.87
CA MET A 532 -4.15 10.96 8.34
C MET A 532 -4.10 12.37 8.90
N ASP A 533 -3.78 12.53 10.19
CA ASP A 533 -3.83 13.82 10.90
C ASP A 533 -2.44 14.27 11.36
N GLY A 534 -1.55 13.33 11.68
CA GLY A 534 -0.16 13.61 12.03
C GLY A 534 0.02 14.04 13.48
N TYR A 535 -1.03 13.91 14.27
CA TYR A 535 -1.04 14.07 15.70
C TYR A 535 -1.99 13.04 16.33
N TRP A 536 -1.85 12.85 17.63
CA TRP A 536 -2.83 12.20 18.48
C TRP A 536 -3.22 13.19 19.57
N GLU A 537 -4.50 13.23 19.93
CA GLU A 537 -5.05 14.08 21.00
C GLU A 537 -4.48 15.50 21.02
N GLU A 538 -4.88 16.27 20.03
CA GLU A 538 -4.36 17.62 19.79
C GLU A 538 -4.40 18.51 21.05
N TRP A 539 -5.48 18.42 21.83
CA TRP A 539 -5.67 19.21 23.03
C TRP A 539 -4.70 18.86 24.16
N VAL A 540 -4.25 17.61 24.25
CA VAL A 540 -3.19 17.16 25.18
C VAL A 540 -1.83 17.61 24.68
N THR A 541 -1.55 17.32 23.41
CA THR A 541 -0.26 17.61 22.79
C THR A 541 0.07 19.10 22.82
N ARG A 542 -0.92 19.98 22.58
CA ARG A 542 -0.76 21.44 22.67
C ARG A 542 -0.37 21.93 24.05
N ARG A 543 -0.73 21.19 25.11
CA ARG A 543 -0.45 21.57 26.51
C ARG A 543 0.89 21.07 27.01
N LEU A 544 1.53 20.09 26.35
CA LEU A 544 2.85 19.64 26.77
C LEU A 544 3.86 20.78 26.87
N LYS A 545 3.85 21.71 25.90
CA LYS A 545 4.74 22.89 25.91
C LYS A 545 4.46 23.86 27.05
N ASP A 546 3.31 23.78 27.71
CA ASP A 546 2.97 24.65 28.84
C ASP A 546 3.62 24.14 30.15
N TYR A 547 3.97 22.84 30.23
CA TYR A 547 4.44 22.20 31.45
C TYR A 547 5.82 21.54 31.35
N VAL A 548 6.25 21.16 30.14
CA VAL A 548 7.58 20.59 29.90
C VAL A 548 8.55 21.70 29.49
N ARG A 549 9.74 21.69 30.10
CA ARG A 549 10.78 22.70 29.90
C ARG A 549 12.12 22.05 29.57
N PRO A 550 13.02 22.75 28.85
CA PRO A 550 14.38 22.27 28.65
C PRO A 550 15.09 21.93 29.97
N GLY A 551 15.81 20.81 30.00
CA GLY A 551 16.54 20.31 31.17
C GLY A 551 15.75 19.36 32.07
N MET A 552 14.43 19.26 31.89
CA MET A 552 13.57 18.40 32.70
C MET A 552 13.81 16.91 32.45
N HIS A 553 13.51 16.09 33.45
CA HIS A 553 13.32 14.66 33.28
C HIS A 553 11.82 14.34 33.15
N ALA A 554 11.43 13.87 31.96
CA ALA A 554 10.06 13.44 31.69
C ALA A 554 9.95 11.91 31.69
N VAL A 555 8.80 11.39 32.11
CA VAL A 555 8.47 9.97 32.06
C VAL A 555 7.23 9.77 31.19
N ASP A 556 7.24 8.77 30.31
CA ASP A 556 6.12 8.42 29.41
C ASP A 556 5.71 6.97 29.68
N VAL A 557 4.55 6.76 30.29
CA VAL A 557 4.04 5.44 30.69
C VAL A 557 2.92 5.04 29.75
N GLY A 558 3.14 3.99 28.95
CA GLY A 558 2.28 3.64 27.82
C GLY A 558 2.69 4.38 26.55
N ALA A 559 3.98 4.35 26.24
CA ALA A 559 4.58 5.16 25.18
C ALA A 559 4.10 4.77 23.76
N ASN A 560 3.50 3.59 23.59
CA ASN A 560 2.97 3.08 22.33
C ASN A 560 4.05 3.13 21.23
N MET A 561 3.72 3.56 20.01
CA MET A 561 4.68 3.77 18.93
C MET A 561 5.61 4.98 19.16
N GLY A 562 5.43 5.76 20.24
CA GLY A 562 6.35 6.82 20.67
C GLY A 562 5.99 8.24 20.25
N PHE A 563 4.73 8.52 19.90
CA PHE A 563 4.32 9.87 19.47
C PHE A 563 4.58 10.92 20.55
N PHE A 564 4.12 10.68 21.78
CA PHE A 564 4.34 11.58 22.91
C PHE A 564 5.80 11.57 23.37
N THR A 565 6.47 10.42 23.36
CA THR A 565 7.89 10.32 23.70
C THR A 565 8.76 11.21 22.83
N LEU A 566 8.51 11.24 21.51
CA LEU A 566 9.21 12.12 20.57
C LEU A 566 9.02 13.59 20.92
N MET A 567 7.78 14.00 21.25
CA MET A 567 7.46 15.35 21.67
C MET A 567 8.17 15.73 22.98
N LEU A 568 8.17 14.83 23.96
CA LEU A 568 8.87 15.03 25.23
C LEU A 568 10.37 15.19 25.01
N CYS A 569 11.00 14.35 24.18
CA CYS A 569 12.44 14.42 23.88
C CYS A 569 12.85 15.76 23.24
N ASP A 570 12.00 16.35 22.41
CA ASP A 570 12.24 17.66 21.80
C ASP A 570 12.07 18.78 22.84
N LEU A 571 11.00 18.74 23.65
CA LEU A 571 10.69 19.76 24.66
C LEU A 571 11.70 19.81 25.81
N VAL A 572 12.17 18.66 26.30
CA VAL A 572 13.19 18.61 27.37
C VAL A 572 14.58 19.01 26.87
N GLY A 573 14.80 19.08 25.55
CA GLY A 573 16.04 19.57 24.97
C GLY A 573 17.26 18.70 25.28
N ALA A 574 18.46 19.23 25.00
CA ALA A 574 19.72 18.48 25.07
C ALA A 574 20.16 18.11 26.48
N ASP A 575 19.80 18.94 27.47
CA ASP A 575 20.16 18.74 28.87
C ASP A 575 19.08 18.00 29.66
N GLY A 576 17.97 17.63 29.01
CA GLY A 576 16.87 16.87 29.61
C GLY A 576 16.98 15.37 29.32
N HIS A 577 16.06 14.61 29.90
CA HIS A 577 16.01 13.16 29.74
C HIS A 577 14.56 12.66 29.66
N VAL A 578 14.31 11.60 28.90
CA VAL A 578 12.98 10.96 28.83
C VAL A 578 13.10 9.47 29.17
N THR A 579 12.29 8.97 30.10
CA THR A 579 12.16 7.53 30.35
C THR A 579 10.81 7.04 29.84
N ALA A 580 10.79 6.12 28.88
CA ALA A 580 9.57 5.65 28.24
C ALA A 580 9.34 4.15 28.47
N PHE A 581 8.12 3.80 28.89
CA PHE A 581 7.69 2.44 29.17
C PHE A 581 6.68 1.98 28.11
N GLU A 582 6.99 0.88 27.44
CA GLU A 582 6.07 0.24 26.48
C GLU A 582 6.18 -1.29 26.62
N PRO A 583 5.13 -1.97 27.13
CA PRO A 583 5.18 -3.42 27.36
C PRO A 583 5.11 -4.26 26.09
N TRP A 584 4.44 -3.79 25.03
CA TRP A 584 4.21 -4.60 23.83
C TRP A 584 5.45 -4.63 22.94
N PRO A 585 6.13 -5.78 22.77
CA PRO A 585 7.43 -5.82 22.09
C PRO A 585 7.43 -5.24 20.67
N PRO A 586 6.41 -5.47 19.81
CA PRO A 586 6.33 -4.81 18.51
C PRO A 586 6.30 -3.28 18.59
N TYR A 587 5.56 -2.71 19.54
CA TYR A 587 5.43 -1.25 19.67
C TYR A 587 6.63 -0.64 20.38
N HIS A 588 7.22 -1.35 21.34
CA HIS A 588 8.50 -0.98 21.93
C HIS A 588 9.61 -0.89 20.86
N GLU A 589 9.64 -1.82 19.90
CA GLU A 589 10.58 -1.78 18.79
C GLU A 589 10.32 -0.59 17.84
N LEU A 590 9.06 -0.25 17.56
CA LEU A 590 8.72 0.96 16.79
C LEU A 590 9.14 2.24 17.54
N LEU A 591 8.86 2.34 18.83
CA LEU A 591 9.31 3.41 19.72
C LEU A 591 10.82 3.59 19.66
N ARG A 592 11.59 2.50 19.77
CA ARG A 592 13.06 2.52 19.66
C ARG A 592 13.52 3.09 18.32
N ARG A 593 12.99 2.56 17.21
CA ARG A 593 13.31 3.04 15.86
C ARG A 593 12.96 4.52 15.68
N ASN A 594 11.84 4.95 16.26
CA ASN A 594 11.37 6.33 16.18
C ASN A 594 12.30 7.29 16.91
N LEU A 595 12.79 6.94 18.10
CA LEU A 595 13.77 7.76 18.82
C LEU A 595 15.10 7.84 18.07
N GLU A 596 15.60 6.71 17.55
CA GLU A 596 16.83 6.67 16.77
C GLU A 596 16.76 7.51 15.51
N LEU A 597 15.62 7.45 14.80
CA LEU A 597 15.39 8.20 13.57
C LEU A 597 15.41 9.72 13.79
N ASN A 598 15.04 10.17 14.98
CA ASN A 598 15.06 11.59 15.37
C ASN A 598 16.32 11.98 16.16
N GLY A 599 17.24 11.05 16.41
CA GLY A 599 18.50 11.32 17.12
C GLY A 599 18.35 11.47 18.63
N PHE A 600 17.29 10.89 19.22
CA PHE A 600 16.98 11.03 20.65
C PHE A 600 17.53 9.90 21.52
N GLN A 601 18.15 8.87 20.94
CA GLN A 601 18.70 7.72 21.68
C GLN A 601 19.68 8.08 22.81
N GLY A 602 20.38 9.23 22.70
CA GLY A 602 21.32 9.69 23.72
C GLY A 602 20.68 10.40 24.92
N ARG A 603 19.37 10.65 24.91
CA ARG A 603 18.63 11.34 25.98
C ARG A 603 17.31 10.65 26.35
N SER A 604 17.18 9.39 25.95
CA SER A 604 15.99 8.58 26.19
C SER A 604 16.38 7.22 26.76
N THR A 605 15.70 6.78 27.81
CA THR A 605 15.77 5.40 28.32
C THR A 605 14.48 4.68 27.93
N LEU A 606 14.61 3.51 27.32
CA LEU A 606 13.47 2.67 26.95
C LEU A 606 13.36 1.46 27.86
N VAL A 607 12.14 1.16 28.30
CA VAL A 607 11.84 0.05 29.20
C VAL A 607 10.73 -0.79 28.58
N ASN A 608 11.08 -1.98 28.09
CA ASN A 608 10.12 -2.94 27.52
C ASN A 608 9.39 -3.74 28.61
N LYS A 609 8.74 -3.03 29.55
CA LYS A 609 8.00 -3.63 30.68
C LYS A 609 6.77 -2.77 30.99
N ALA A 610 5.71 -3.41 31.47
CA ALA A 610 4.54 -2.70 31.97
C ALA A 610 4.85 -2.06 33.33
N VAL A 611 4.31 -0.88 33.59
CA VAL A 611 4.38 -0.29 34.93
C VAL A 611 3.23 -0.83 35.79
N SER A 612 3.56 -1.34 36.97
CA SER A 612 2.60 -1.83 37.96
C SER A 612 3.00 -1.40 39.37
N ASP A 613 2.24 -1.85 40.37
CA ASP A 613 2.49 -1.67 41.79
C ASP A 613 3.60 -2.57 42.36
N ALA A 614 4.07 -3.57 41.61
CA ALA A 614 5.19 -4.42 41.95
C ALA A 614 5.90 -4.95 40.69
N ALA A 615 7.17 -5.35 40.83
CA ALA A 615 7.88 -6.07 39.78
C ALA A 615 7.44 -7.54 39.68
N GLY A 616 7.41 -8.09 38.47
CA GLY A 616 6.97 -9.47 38.22
C GLY A 616 6.59 -9.70 36.77
N SER A 617 5.53 -10.49 36.55
CA SER A 617 4.90 -10.68 35.25
C SER A 617 3.39 -10.74 35.41
N THR A 618 2.65 -10.28 34.39
CA THR A 618 1.19 -10.28 34.40
C THR A 618 0.64 -10.42 32.98
N ASP A 619 -0.64 -10.72 32.88
CA ASP A 619 -1.34 -10.83 31.61
C ASP A 619 -1.60 -9.43 31.02
N PHE A 620 -1.24 -9.29 29.76
CA PHE A 620 -1.42 -8.08 28.96
C PHE A 620 -2.30 -8.41 27.75
N PHE A 621 -3.28 -7.54 27.52
CA PHE A 621 -4.25 -7.68 26.45
C PHE A 621 -4.01 -6.57 25.43
N PHE A 622 -3.73 -6.95 24.19
CA PHE A 622 -3.45 -6.01 23.12
C PHE A 622 -4.43 -6.23 21.98
N GLU A 623 -5.06 -5.15 21.50
CA GLU A 623 -5.99 -5.19 20.38
C GLU A 623 -5.38 -4.53 19.14
N ASN A 624 -4.96 -5.37 18.20
CA ASN A 624 -4.21 -4.96 17.00
C ASN A 624 -4.98 -3.97 16.13
N ALA A 625 -6.31 -4.09 16.03
CA ALA A 625 -7.11 -3.19 15.19
C ALA A 625 -7.14 -1.76 15.72
N TYR A 626 -7.14 -1.58 17.05
CA TYR A 626 -7.11 -0.25 17.67
C TYR A 626 -5.68 0.25 17.89
N GLY A 627 -4.72 -0.65 18.15
CA GLY A 627 -3.33 -0.32 18.49
C GLY A 627 -3.16 0.11 19.95
N THR A 628 -3.98 -0.44 20.84
CA THR A 628 -4.00 -0.18 22.30
C THR A 628 -3.89 -1.51 23.04
N GLY A 629 -3.33 -1.46 24.24
CA GLY A 629 -3.34 -2.60 25.14
C GLY A 629 -3.15 -2.21 26.60
N SER A 630 -3.71 -3.02 27.49
CA SER A 630 -3.75 -2.75 28.93
C SER A 630 -3.42 -3.99 29.74
N LEU A 631 -3.00 -3.76 30.99
CA LEU A 631 -3.01 -4.81 32.01
C LEU A 631 -4.47 -5.17 32.35
N SER A 632 -4.73 -6.38 32.82
CA SER A 632 -6.09 -6.88 33.10
C SER A 632 -6.83 -6.21 34.29
N VAL A 633 -6.83 -4.89 34.42
CA VAL A 633 -7.57 -4.15 35.43
C VAL A 633 -8.86 -3.61 34.81
N GLY A 634 -9.98 -4.29 35.02
CA GLY A 634 -11.32 -3.84 34.60
C GLY A 634 -11.61 -3.88 33.11
N ILE A 635 -10.60 -3.84 32.23
CA ILE A 635 -10.79 -3.81 30.78
C ILE A 635 -11.45 -5.07 30.23
N ARG A 636 -11.18 -6.24 30.84
CA ARG A 636 -11.80 -7.52 30.47
C ARG A 636 -13.30 -7.52 30.76
N ASP A 637 -13.67 -7.04 31.95
CA ASP A 637 -15.06 -6.99 32.39
C ASP A 637 -15.83 -5.89 31.63
N PHE A 638 -15.16 -4.77 31.32
CA PHE A 638 -15.69 -3.72 30.46
C PHE A 638 -15.99 -4.24 29.04
N ALA A 639 -15.04 -4.92 28.39
CA ALA A 639 -15.24 -5.45 27.05
C ALA A 639 -16.29 -6.56 27.00
N ALA A 640 -16.33 -7.43 28.01
CA ALA A 640 -17.38 -8.43 28.15
C ALA A 640 -18.78 -7.80 28.29
N ALA A 641 -18.89 -6.70 29.05
CA ALA A 641 -20.15 -5.98 29.23
C ALA A 641 -20.63 -5.24 27.97
N HIS A 642 -19.72 -4.87 27.06
CA HIS A 642 -20.03 -4.10 25.84
C HIS A 642 -19.93 -4.92 24.54
N GLY A 643 -19.82 -6.25 24.64
CA GLY A 643 -19.80 -7.14 23.48
C GLY A 643 -18.56 -7.01 22.59
N VAL A 644 -17.47 -6.48 23.13
CA VAL A 644 -16.19 -6.35 22.43
C VAL A 644 -15.40 -7.65 22.64
N ALA A 645 -15.16 -8.38 21.55
CA ALA A 645 -14.35 -9.59 21.57
C ALA A 645 -12.86 -9.21 21.42
N PHE A 646 -12.11 -9.21 22.51
CA PHE A 646 -10.65 -9.18 22.43
C PHE A 646 -10.15 -10.46 21.76
N GLY A 647 -9.14 -10.34 20.89
CA GLY A 647 -8.42 -11.48 20.35
C GLY A 647 -8.00 -12.46 21.47
N SER A 648 -8.24 -13.74 21.27
CA SER A 648 -8.25 -14.79 22.30
C SER A 648 -6.88 -15.17 22.91
N ALA A 649 -5.85 -14.34 22.80
CA ALA A 649 -4.51 -14.63 23.33
C ALA A 649 -3.97 -13.47 24.18
N ALA A 650 -4.17 -13.56 25.50
CA ALA A 650 -3.40 -12.75 26.45
C ALA A 650 -1.91 -13.07 26.29
N SER A 651 -1.07 -12.03 26.24
CA SER A 651 0.38 -12.20 26.24
C SER A 651 0.91 -11.87 27.63
N THR A 652 1.83 -12.68 28.16
CA THR A 652 2.47 -12.36 29.44
C THR A 652 3.58 -11.33 29.21
N VAL A 653 3.54 -10.24 29.96
CA VAL A 653 4.60 -9.20 29.95
C VAL A 653 5.23 -9.08 31.33
N GLU A 654 6.49 -8.65 31.36
CA GLU A 654 7.15 -8.29 32.62
C GLU A 654 6.61 -6.96 33.16
N THR A 655 6.53 -6.85 34.49
CA THR A 655 6.11 -5.64 35.20
C THR A 655 7.26 -5.08 36.05
N VAL A 656 7.26 -3.76 36.24
CA VAL A 656 8.19 -3.01 37.10
C VAL A 656 7.46 -1.87 37.81
N THR A 657 8.03 -1.37 38.89
CA THR A 657 7.59 -0.11 39.48
C THR A 657 8.42 1.05 38.92
N ILE A 658 7.84 2.27 38.89
CA ILE A 658 8.59 3.48 38.53
C ILE A 658 9.72 3.70 39.53
N ASP A 659 9.44 3.48 40.82
CA ASP A 659 10.44 3.63 41.87
C ASP A 659 11.67 2.74 41.59
N ASP A 660 11.48 1.47 41.20
CA ASP A 660 12.57 0.53 40.90
C ASP A 660 13.44 1.01 39.73
N VAL A 661 12.83 1.50 38.66
CA VAL A 661 13.57 1.94 37.46
C VAL A 661 14.27 3.28 37.67
N LEU A 662 13.72 4.15 38.50
CA LEU A 662 14.25 5.50 38.72
C LEU A 662 15.13 5.61 39.98
N THR A 663 15.44 4.49 40.65
CA THR A 663 16.14 4.43 41.94
C THR A 663 17.55 5.05 41.94
N ASP A 664 18.23 5.21 40.80
CA ASP A 664 19.64 5.66 40.74
C ASP A 664 19.85 7.18 40.51
N GLY A 665 18.81 7.99 40.72
CA GLY A 665 18.93 9.32 41.35
C GLY A 665 19.74 10.45 40.68
N ALA A 666 20.23 10.32 39.45
CA ALA A 666 21.01 11.41 38.85
C ALA A 666 20.18 12.67 38.52
N ARG A 667 18.87 12.53 38.27
CA ARG A 667 17.99 13.65 37.91
C ARG A 667 16.54 13.45 38.39
N PRO A 668 15.96 14.41 39.12
CA PRO A 668 14.58 14.33 39.59
C PRO A 668 13.58 14.32 38.44
N VAL A 669 12.47 13.59 38.59
CA VAL A 669 11.36 13.60 37.62
C VAL A 669 10.54 14.87 37.81
N ASP A 670 10.30 15.59 36.72
CA ASP A 670 9.56 16.85 36.70
C ASP A 670 8.17 16.70 36.05
N PHE A 671 8.06 15.77 35.10
CA PHE A 671 6.85 15.53 34.31
C PHE A 671 6.59 14.04 34.07
N ILE A 672 5.33 13.60 34.13
CA ILE A 672 4.91 12.24 33.79
C ILE A 672 3.68 12.27 32.88
N LYS A 673 3.70 11.55 31.76
CA LYS A 673 2.48 11.15 31.04
C LYS A 673 2.12 9.71 31.42
N ILE A 674 0.85 9.46 31.70
CA ILE A 674 0.29 8.14 31.99
C ILE A 674 -0.89 7.91 31.05
N ASP A 675 -0.82 6.86 30.24
CA ASP A 675 -1.81 6.50 29.22
C ASP A 675 -1.75 4.98 29.06
N VAL A 676 -2.46 4.27 29.96
CA VAL A 676 -2.33 2.81 30.12
C VAL A 676 -3.68 2.11 30.17
N ASP A 677 -4.70 2.73 29.56
CA ASP A 677 -6.00 2.12 29.27
C ASP A 677 -6.62 1.44 30.51
N GLY A 678 -6.64 2.13 31.66
CA GLY A 678 -7.29 1.68 32.92
C GLY A 678 -6.35 1.12 34.00
N ALA A 679 -5.06 0.95 33.71
CA ALA A 679 -4.08 0.47 34.70
C ALA A 679 -3.45 1.60 35.54
N GLU A 680 -3.92 2.84 35.43
CA GLU A 680 -3.34 4.02 36.08
C GLU A 680 -3.20 3.89 37.61
N PRO A 681 -4.16 3.31 38.36
CA PRO A 681 -4.01 3.13 39.80
C PRO A 681 -2.78 2.30 40.18
N LEU A 682 -2.39 1.33 39.35
CA LEU A 682 -1.19 0.52 39.57
C LEU A 682 0.07 1.36 39.34
N VAL A 683 0.06 2.24 38.34
CA VAL A 683 1.15 3.20 38.08
C VAL A 683 1.38 4.11 39.28
N PHE A 684 0.32 4.72 39.84
CA PHE A 684 0.43 5.56 41.03
C PHE A 684 0.97 4.79 42.25
N LYS A 685 0.54 3.54 42.44
CA LYS A 685 1.08 2.66 43.50
C LYS A 685 2.54 2.27 43.27
N GLY A 686 2.98 2.18 42.02
CA GLY A 686 4.36 1.91 41.63
C GLY A 686 5.32 3.10 41.71
N MET A 687 4.84 4.30 42.03
CA MET A 687 5.67 5.49 42.22
C MET A 687 5.56 6.12 43.62
N ARG A 688 5.25 5.30 44.63
CA ARG A 688 4.98 5.77 46.00
C ARG A 688 6.16 6.52 46.62
N THR A 689 7.38 6.08 46.37
CA THR A 689 8.59 6.71 46.88
C THR A 689 8.79 8.07 46.24
N LEU A 690 8.67 8.15 44.91
CA LEU A 690 8.70 9.40 44.17
C LEU A 690 7.61 10.38 44.65
N LEU A 691 6.39 9.90 44.88
CA LEU A 691 5.29 10.71 45.40
C LEU A 691 5.53 11.16 46.85
N ALA A 692 6.13 10.32 47.69
CA ALA A 692 6.46 10.62 49.08
C ALA A 692 7.52 11.72 49.24
N GLN A 693 8.37 11.94 48.22
CA GLN A 693 9.35 13.04 48.23
C GLN A 693 8.70 14.42 48.17
N ARG A 694 7.40 14.52 47.81
CA ARG A 694 6.63 15.78 47.75
C ARG A 694 7.31 16.90 46.98
N ARG A 695 8.01 16.54 45.91
CA ARG A 695 8.62 17.50 44.98
C ARG A 695 7.58 18.06 44.01
N PRO A 696 7.86 19.23 43.41
CA PRO A 696 7.07 19.73 42.29
C PRO A 696 7.01 18.67 41.20
N LEU A 697 5.80 18.38 40.71
CA LEU A 697 5.55 17.33 39.73
C LEU A 697 4.29 17.66 38.94
N THR A 698 4.38 17.56 37.62
CA THR A 698 3.20 17.62 36.74
C THR A 698 2.93 16.25 36.15
N VAL A 699 1.67 15.82 36.17
CA VAL A 699 1.24 14.56 35.56
C VAL A 699 0.08 14.83 34.60
N PHE A 700 0.20 14.33 33.37
CA PHE A 700 -0.90 14.18 32.44
C PHE A 700 -1.33 12.71 32.50
N CYS A 701 -2.60 12.45 32.76
CA CYS A 701 -3.09 11.09 32.99
C CYS A 701 -4.39 10.89 32.23
N GLU A 702 -4.41 9.95 31.28
CA GLU A 702 -5.65 9.40 30.77
C GLU A 702 -6.42 8.81 31.96
N PHE A 703 -7.71 9.08 32.06
CA PHE A 703 -8.53 8.59 33.15
C PHE A 703 -9.86 8.11 32.62
N THR A 704 -10.13 6.83 32.88
CA THR A 704 -11.24 6.12 32.24
C THR A 704 -12.19 5.58 33.31
N PRO A 705 -13.14 6.40 33.81
CA PRO A 705 -14.02 6.03 34.92
C PRO A 705 -14.78 4.72 34.69
N LEU A 706 -15.20 4.44 33.45
CA LEU A 706 -15.95 3.24 33.10
C LEU A 706 -15.10 1.97 33.25
N ILE A 707 -13.83 2.00 32.81
CA ILE A 707 -12.91 0.87 32.96
C ILE A 707 -12.57 0.66 34.44
N LEU A 708 -12.29 1.73 35.18
CA LEU A 708 -12.01 1.66 36.62
C LEU A 708 -13.19 1.04 37.41
N ARG A 709 -14.43 1.47 37.13
CA ARG A 709 -15.63 0.89 37.75
C ARG A 709 -15.81 -0.58 37.39
N SER A 710 -15.54 -0.94 36.14
CA SER A 710 -15.60 -2.34 35.69
C SER A 710 -14.57 -3.21 36.43
N GLY A 711 -13.42 -2.63 36.81
CA GLY A 711 -12.41 -3.26 37.67
C GLY A 711 -12.72 -3.22 39.17
N GLY A 712 -13.92 -2.78 39.57
CA GLY A 712 -14.33 -2.69 40.97
C GLY A 712 -13.70 -1.53 41.75
N LEU A 713 -13.09 -0.57 41.06
CA LEU A 713 -12.49 0.61 41.67
C LEU A 713 -13.47 1.79 41.65
N ASP A 714 -13.31 2.70 42.61
CA ASP A 714 -14.06 3.96 42.66
C ASP A 714 -13.23 5.12 42.09
N PRO A 715 -13.59 5.66 40.91
CA PRO A 715 -12.92 6.83 40.34
C PRO A 715 -12.89 8.04 41.28
N ALA A 716 -13.92 8.21 42.12
CA ALA A 716 -13.97 9.29 43.10
C ALA A 716 -12.86 9.17 44.13
N ALA A 717 -12.75 7.98 44.72
CA ALA A 717 -11.74 7.68 45.73
C ALA A 717 -10.32 7.88 45.19
N MET A 718 -10.06 7.52 43.93
CA MET A 718 -8.77 7.77 43.29
C MET A 718 -8.47 9.28 43.17
N LEU A 719 -9.43 10.09 42.72
CA LEU A 719 -9.24 11.55 42.66
C LEU A 719 -8.98 12.17 44.04
N ASP A 720 -9.67 11.69 45.07
CA ASP A 720 -9.47 12.15 46.44
C ASP A 720 -8.12 11.72 47.02
N GLU A 721 -7.65 10.51 46.68
CA GLU A 721 -6.31 10.04 47.01
C GLU A 721 -5.24 10.93 46.35
N LEU A 722 -5.38 11.25 45.07
CA LEU A 722 -4.47 12.15 44.34
C LEU A 722 -4.44 13.56 44.94
N ARG A 723 -5.60 14.10 45.33
CA ARG A 723 -5.70 15.37 46.07
C ARG A 723 -5.01 15.28 47.43
N GLY A 724 -5.19 14.18 48.15
CA GLY A 724 -4.50 13.90 49.41
C GLY A 724 -2.98 13.82 49.27
N MET A 725 -2.47 13.45 48.09
CA MET A 725 -1.04 13.47 47.74
C MET A 725 -0.51 14.87 47.38
N GLY A 726 -1.37 15.90 47.42
CA GLY A 726 -1.02 17.30 47.22
C GLY A 726 -1.16 17.81 45.78
N PHE A 727 -1.82 17.05 44.90
CA PHE A 727 -2.09 17.52 43.54
C PHE A 727 -3.34 18.39 43.49
N SER A 728 -3.26 19.52 42.79
CA SER A 728 -4.44 20.13 42.19
C SER A 728 -4.88 19.30 40.99
N THR A 729 -6.19 19.06 40.86
CA THR A 729 -6.75 18.24 39.79
C THR A 729 -7.60 19.09 38.84
N SER A 730 -7.35 18.96 37.54
CA SER A 730 -8.09 19.66 36.47
C SER A 730 -8.22 18.75 35.26
N ARG A 731 -9.04 19.12 34.28
CA ARG A 731 -9.21 18.39 33.02
C ARG A 731 -8.64 19.18 31.85
N ILE A 732 -7.86 18.51 31.01
CA ILE A 732 -7.43 19.03 29.72
C ILE A 732 -8.54 18.78 28.72
N THR A 733 -9.02 19.83 28.05
CA THR A 733 -10.07 19.74 27.02
C THR A 733 -9.66 20.52 25.78
N PRO A 734 -10.33 20.30 24.62
CA PRO A 734 -10.16 21.15 23.44
C PRO A 734 -10.38 22.65 23.74
N GLY A 735 -11.27 22.99 24.67
CA GLY A 735 -11.54 24.37 25.10
C GLY A 735 -10.55 24.94 26.12
N GLY A 736 -9.55 24.16 26.54
CA GLY A 736 -8.57 24.54 27.56
C GLY A 736 -8.66 23.72 28.84
N ILE A 737 -8.05 24.23 29.90
CA ILE A 737 -8.02 23.57 31.21
C ILE A 737 -9.26 23.97 31.99
N LEU A 738 -10.06 22.98 32.38
CA LEU A 738 -11.30 23.17 33.12
C LEU A 738 -11.22 22.46 34.49
N PRO A 739 -11.91 22.96 35.52
CA PRO A 739 -12.04 22.23 36.78
C PRO A 739 -12.79 20.91 36.54
N ILE A 740 -12.47 19.90 37.35
CA ILE A 740 -13.24 18.65 37.39
C ILE A 740 -14.59 18.96 38.05
N GLN A 741 -15.69 18.77 37.31
CA GLN A 741 -17.06 18.90 37.83
C GLN A 741 -17.33 17.85 38.92
N PRO A 742 -18.35 18.03 39.78
CA PRO A 742 -18.75 17.00 40.75
C PRO A 742 -18.96 15.63 40.07
N LEU A 743 -18.50 14.57 40.73
CA LEU A 743 -18.36 13.21 40.18
C LEU A 743 -19.65 12.60 39.59
N ASP A 744 -20.81 13.10 40.02
CA ASP A 744 -22.14 12.71 39.50
C ASP A 744 -22.29 13.02 38.00
N ALA A 745 -21.51 13.98 37.46
CA ALA A 745 -21.48 14.35 36.04
C ALA A 745 -20.47 13.54 35.19
N LEU A 746 -19.71 12.62 35.80
CA LEU A 746 -18.75 11.74 35.11
C LEU A 746 -19.36 10.36 34.80
N ALA A 747 -20.67 10.19 35.01
CA ALA A 747 -21.38 8.93 34.80
C ALA A 747 -21.51 8.53 33.32
N GLU A 748 -21.30 9.46 32.38
CA GLU A 748 -21.56 9.28 30.95
C GLU A 748 -20.38 9.64 30.03
N THR A 749 -19.18 9.89 30.57
CA THR A 749 -18.00 10.20 29.74
C THR A 749 -17.08 8.99 29.63
N ASP A 750 -16.82 8.56 28.40
CA ASP A 750 -16.05 7.36 28.10
C ASP A 750 -14.57 7.47 28.55
N TRP A 751 -13.92 8.64 28.41
CA TRP A 751 -12.54 8.92 28.85
C TRP A 751 -12.32 10.43 29.13
N ILE A 752 -11.41 10.79 30.04
CA ILE A 752 -11.00 12.19 30.32
C ILE A 752 -9.49 12.32 30.53
N GLU A 753 -8.95 13.47 30.14
CA GLU A 753 -7.52 13.81 30.32
C GLU A 753 -7.31 14.62 31.60
N LEU A 754 -6.71 14.02 32.61
CA LEU A 754 -6.40 14.70 33.87
C LEU A 754 -5.09 15.47 33.79
N LEU A 755 -5.12 16.71 34.28
CA LEU A 755 -3.95 17.50 34.65
C LEU A 755 -3.81 17.47 36.17
N LEU A 756 -2.72 16.89 36.65
CA LEU A 756 -2.34 16.88 38.06
C LEU A 756 -1.10 17.76 38.23
N VAL A 757 -1.20 18.80 39.05
CA VAL A 757 -0.06 19.69 39.34
C VAL A 757 0.17 19.73 40.82
N ARG A 758 1.41 19.44 41.23
CA ARG A 758 1.91 19.67 42.58
C ARG A 758 3.04 20.68 42.48
N SER A 759 2.90 21.81 43.18
CA SER A 759 3.85 22.93 43.17
C SER A 759 4.97 22.76 44.18
#